data_AF-A0A023D4M5-F1
#
_entry.id   AF-A0A023D4M5-F1
#
_cell.length_a   1.000
_cell.length_b   1.000
_cell.length_c   1.000
_cell.angle_alpha   90.00
_cell.angle_beta   90.00
_cell.angle_gamma   90.00
#
_symmetry.space_group_name_H-M   'P 1'
#
loop_
_entity.id
_entity.type
_entity.pdbx_description
1 polymer ?
#
loop_
_entity_poly.entity_id
_entity_poly.type
_entity_poly.pdbx_seq_one_letter_code
_entity_poly.pdbx_strand_id
1 'polypeptide(L)'
;MTDPDAREMATDAVTDCSTDLPSALISLPDADTLPLVLYLARLLGRAGDNAPLTVTLPERLHMLLGPTRLLLAGAHLPGGEIDVQTDATPDHRARLRFRRGGETACLTLGLAGAQFAPAIDGAHLFPLDATRWLATPHSAATGVLEAVFDPAETLLRQVFRDRLREADAAFAARRDLQTARRALEAGRRTTLDLRDLSAKLQRKRDEYSSLAHALSARTQELADITAERDALARSLAEAAAARDALAARFAALRPGLVYRIGRRLFFRPQQPLLPAATPHVPDAPSNEASGSVPAEAPVARRILFVAGEPETPGMAYRCTRLADAARAAGYEARVMPCAAIGGDDVMWADILHLWRVEFSGHVDILIRLAKEKNATLIFDADDLVFIPHLARTDIIDGIRSIGATEDRIERTFADMRRTMLRCDLGFATTLELADAMRVTLTHTELVPNSYDSASLARARLARRRWTAEQDGLIRIGYATGSRTHQRDFALISPIVAELLLSRPALRLVLFREAGNKRPVLLMEEFPELAPVAAQIEWRDMVPLDRLPDEFARFDISIAPLETGNVFCEAKSEIKYIEPALAGAACIASPTAPFRRVVRHGVTGLLAGTRDEWRAALLALIDDPERRRIMARDAYHDVLWPFGPQAQAHRLRRILDGIGPDREIQAALSTETALARAARRPRDLPVIPASTTLFHQDRFDAARVTVVVTLYNYAAYILDALDSVRDQTLDTLDLIVVDDGSTDESVPLARLWMERHADRFNRLILLRTAENAGLGGARNVGMDAAETPFVMQLDADNRLRPEACARLLDAMADDQTGYSYPILHMIGADGPLMGKATSDDPDGATKPALLGDIPFAPARLLGGNHVDAMAMLAKWAWAAAGGYYVARDAMGWEDYDLWCSLAELGITGRHIPEILADYRTHHDSMTNSLTERARHKARVVELVTQRHPWIRLVATEARQRT
;
A
#
# COMPACT_ATOMS: atom_id res chain seq x y z
N MET A 1 13.43 32.08 50.90
CA MET A 1 14.27 33.22 51.33
C MET A 1 15.38 33.35 50.31
N THR A 2 15.28 34.35 49.43
CA THR A 2 16.36 34.84 48.56
C THR A 2 16.11 36.32 48.40
N ASP A 3 17.10 37.14 48.74
CA ASP A 3 17.21 38.57 48.46
C ASP A 3 18.63 39.01 48.87
N PRO A 4 19.21 40.13 48.37
CA PRO A 4 18.71 41.05 47.34
C PRO A 4 19.72 41.41 46.21
N ASP A 5 19.28 42.37 45.39
CA ASP A 5 20.00 43.31 44.49
C ASP A 5 20.23 42.90 43.01
N ALA A 6 19.83 43.71 42.00
CA ALA A 6 19.06 44.97 42.02
C ALA A 6 18.49 45.38 40.62
N ARG A 7 17.28 45.99 40.59
CA ARG A 7 16.70 47.04 39.67
C ARG A 7 16.79 46.85 38.12
N GLU A 8 15.86 47.32 37.26
CA GLU A 8 14.83 48.38 37.36
C GLU A 8 13.71 48.26 36.27
N MET A 9 12.58 48.97 36.49
CA MET A 9 11.53 49.42 35.53
C MET A 9 10.40 48.49 34.97
N ALA A 10 9.17 49.06 35.02
CA ALA A 10 7.94 48.79 34.23
C ALA A 10 6.89 47.73 34.69
N THR A 11 6.11 48.14 35.70
CA THR A 11 4.75 47.73 36.15
C THR A 11 3.62 47.98 35.13
N ASP A 12 2.38 47.44 35.16
CA ASP A 12 1.75 46.24 35.79
C ASP A 12 0.32 46.05 35.19
N ALA A 13 -0.42 45.01 35.59
CA ALA A 13 -1.82 44.70 35.19
C ALA A 13 -2.81 44.70 36.42
N VAL A 14 -4.10 44.31 36.43
CA VAL A 14 -5.03 43.50 35.59
C VAL A 14 -6.51 43.94 35.83
N THR A 15 -7.38 44.04 34.81
CA THR A 15 -8.88 43.84 34.84
C THR A 15 -9.45 43.99 33.41
N ASP A 16 -10.54 43.35 32.92
CA ASP A 16 -11.67 42.66 33.56
C ASP A 16 -12.26 41.53 32.64
N CYS A 17 -13.28 40.77 33.10
CA CYS A 17 -13.83 39.55 32.48
C CYS A 17 -15.09 39.72 31.59
N SER A 18 -15.26 38.89 30.53
CA SER A 18 -16.57 38.26 30.16
C SER A 18 -16.59 37.29 28.93
N THR A 19 -17.08 36.05 29.17
CA THR A 19 -17.98 35.17 28.35
C THR A 19 -17.88 34.95 26.81
N ASP A 20 -17.65 33.68 26.44
CA ASP A 20 -18.35 32.80 25.46
C ASP A 20 -18.89 33.27 24.08
N LEU A 21 -18.36 32.68 22.98
CA LEU A 21 -19.04 31.78 21.99
C LEU A 21 -18.07 31.42 20.81
N PRO A 22 -18.34 30.38 19.97
CA PRO A 22 -17.27 29.52 19.45
C PRO A 22 -16.70 29.88 18.07
N SER A 23 -15.45 29.45 17.85
CA SER A 23 -14.80 29.37 16.54
C SER A 23 -15.43 28.27 15.66
N ALA A 24 -16.39 28.64 14.82
CA ALA A 24 -16.93 27.73 13.81
C ALA A 24 -15.89 27.46 12.70
N LEU A 25 -15.61 26.18 12.42
CA LEU A 25 -14.98 25.80 11.16
C LEU A 25 -15.92 26.19 10.00
N ILE A 26 -15.50 27.14 9.16
CA ILE A 26 -16.11 27.32 7.84
C ILE A 26 -15.45 26.32 6.91
N SER A 27 -16.12 25.18 6.69
CA SER A 27 -15.78 24.26 5.62
C SER A 27 -16.08 24.94 4.27
N LEU A 28 -15.05 25.16 3.45
CA LEU A 28 -15.23 25.62 2.08
C LEU A 28 -15.74 24.47 1.20
N PRO A 29 -16.77 24.67 0.36
CA PRO A 29 -17.20 23.69 -0.62
C PRO A 29 -16.31 23.72 -1.88
N ASP A 30 -15.96 22.53 -2.35
CA ASP A 30 -15.47 22.12 -3.69
C ASP A 30 -14.27 22.84 -4.34
N ALA A 31 -13.26 22.03 -4.68
CA ALA A 31 -11.94 22.47 -5.15
C ALA A 31 -11.88 22.95 -6.63
N ASP A 32 -12.97 22.86 -7.39
CA ASP A 32 -12.94 22.99 -8.86
C ASP A 32 -12.99 24.44 -9.39
N THR A 33 -13.27 25.45 -8.55
CA THR A 33 -13.35 26.86 -8.98
C THR A 33 -12.09 27.69 -8.69
N LEU A 34 -11.27 27.28 -7.72
CA LEU A 34 -10.04 27.98 -7.34
C LEU A 34 -9.00 28.11 -8.48
N PRO A 35 -8.78 27.11 -9.36
CA PRO A 35 -7.81 27.22 -10.45
C PRO A 35 -8.16 28.32 -11.47
N LEU A 36 -9.45 28.55 -11.74
CA LEU A 36 -9.90 29.53 -12.73
C LEU A 36 -9.68 30.97 -12.22
N VAL A 37 -9.98 31.22 -10.94
CA VAL A 37 -9.77 32.53 -10.29
C VAL A 37 -8.27 32.88 -10.25
N LEU A 38 -7.41 31.93 -9.89
CA LEU A 38 -5.95 32.11 -9.89
C LEU A 38 -5.37 32.31 -11.30
N TYR A 39 -5.91 31.63 -12.32
CA TYR A 39 -5.51 31.80 -13.72
C TYR A 39 -5.87 33.19 -14.25
N LEU A 40 -7.10 33.66 -13.99
CA LEU A 40 -7.55 35.00 -14.38
C LEU A 40 -6.78 36.11 -13.63
N ALA A 41 -6.50 35.93 -12.33
CA ALA A 41 -5.67 36.87 -11.57
C ALA A 41 -4.22 36.96 -12.12
N ARG A 42 -3.62 35.84 -12.54
CA ARG A 42 -2.30 35.81 -13.19
C ARG A 42 -2.28 36.45 -14.58
N LEU A 43 -3.39 36.39 -15.33
CA LEU A 43 -3.54 37.09 -16.61
C LEU A 43 -3.67 38.60 -16.42
N LEU A 44 -4.47 39.04 -15.46
CA LEU A 44 -4.64 40.46 -15.14
C LEU A 44 -3.35 41.09 -14.59
N GLY A 45 -2.59 40.37 -13.75
CA GLY A 45 -1.30 40.83 -13.23
C GLY A 45 -0.15 40.91 -14.27
N ARG A 46 -0.41 40.58 -15.55
CA ARG A 46 0.58 40.66 -16.64
C ARG A 46 0.23 41.69 -17.73
N ALA A 47 -0.94 42.31 -17.65
CA ALA A 47 -1.34 43.36 -18.60
C ALA A 47 -0.78 44.72 -18.12
N GLY A 48 0.23 45.23 -18.84
CA GLY A 48 0.60 46.65 -18.73
C GLY A 48 -0.52 47.55 -19.27
N ASP A 49 -0.57 48.79 -18.80
CA ASP A 49 -1.73 49.66 -18.96
C ASP A 49 -2.16 49.91 -20.43
N ASN A 50 -3.47 49.90 -20.64
CA ASN A 50 -4.17 50.35 -21.86
C ASN A 50 -4.12 49.49 -23.15
N ALA A 51 -4.06 48.15 -23.05
CA ALA A 51 -4.36 47.26 -24.17
C ALA A 51 -5.61 46.36 -23.91
N PRO A 52 -6.62 46.31 -24.81
CA PRO A 52 -7.76 45.41 -24.65
C PRO A 52 -7.36 43.95 -24.90
N LEU A 53 -7.52 43.10 -23.88
CA LEU A 53 -7.13 41.69 -23.92
C LEU A 53 -8.28 40.82 -24.46
N THR A 54 -8.04 40.11 -25.56
CA THR A 54 -8.97 39.08 -26.10
C THR A 54 -8.42 37.69 -25.74
N VAL A 55 -9.19 36.88 -25.02
CA VAL A 55 -8.80 35.53 -24.60
C VAL A 55 -9.73 34.49 -25.22
N THR A 56 -9.15 33.51 -25.92
CA THR A 56 -9.87 32.35 -26.48
C THR A 56 -9.71 31.16 -25.54
N LEU A 57 -10.81 30.56 -25.10
CA LEU A 57 -10.80 29.40 -24.20
C LEU A 57 -10.86 28.06 -24.98
N PRO A 58 -10.24 26.97 -24.50
CA PRO A 58 -10.37 25.64 -25.11
C PRO A 58 -11.78 25.05 -24.92
N GLU A 59 -12.25 24.23 -25.87
CA GLU A 59 -13.63 23.68 -25.90
C GLU A 59 -14.08 22.98 -24.62
N ARG A 60 -13.17 22.35 -23.85
CA ARG A 60 -13.53 21.69 -22.58
C ARG A 60 -14.07 22.67 -21.52
N LEU A 61 -13.70 23.94 -21.58
CA LEU A 61 -14.20 24.99 -20.67
C LEU A 61 -15.57 25.55 -21.06
N HIS A 62 -16.04 25.32 -22.31
CA HIS A 62 -17.38 25.75 -22.72
C HIS A 62 -18.51 24.94 -22.05
N MET A 63 -18.28 23.68 -21.65
CA MET A 63 -19.32 22.87 -20.99
C MET A 63 -19.59 23.28 -19.53
N LEU A 64 -18.61 23.89 -18.84
CA LEU A 64 -18.77 24.37 -17.46
C LEU A 64 -19.54 25.70 -17.37
N LEU A 65 -19.72 26.40 -18.50
CA LEU A 65 -20.39 27.70 -18.59
C LEU A 65 -21.70 27.56 -19.37
N GLY A 66 -22.60 26.73 -18.86
CA GLY A 66 -24.02 26.77 -19.20
C GLY A 66 -24.68 28.10 -18.76
N PRO A 67 -26.01 28.27 -18.92
CA PRO A 67 -26.73 29.54 -18.71
C PRO A 67 -26.92 29.92 -17.23
N THR A 68 -25.88 29.75 -16.42
CA THR A 68 -25.87 30.05 -14.98
C THR A 68 -25.45 31.51 -14.77
N ARG A 69 -26.29 32.30 -14.09
CA ARG A 69 -25.93 33.65 -13.65
C ARG A 69 -24.75 33.58 -12.68
N LEU A 70 -23.62 34.17 -13.06
CA LEU A 70 -22.47 34.41 -12.16
C LEU A 70 -22.85 35.44 -11.09
N LEU A 71 -23.22 34.96 -9.90
CA LEU A 71 -23.34 35.79 -8.69
C LEU A 71 -21.99 35.81 -7.96
N LEU A 72 -21.06 36.64 -8.44
CA LEU A 72 -19.85 37.01 -7.69
C LEU A 72 -20.16 38.25 -6.84
N ALA A 73 -20.81 38.04 -5.70
CA ALA A 73 -20.98 39.05 -4.66
C ALA A 73 -20.14 38.67 -3.43
N GLY A 74 -19.28 39.57 -2.95
CA GLY A 74 -18.62 39.43 -1.64
C GLY A 74 -17.20 38.82 -1.62
N ALA A 75 -16.47 38.76 -2.74
CA ALA A 75 -15.07 38.35 -2.73
C ALA A 75 -14.14 39.51 -2.29
N HIS A 76 -13.94 39.68 -0.97
CA HIS A 76 -12.93 40.60 -0.45
C HIS A 76 -11.52 40.04 -0.64
N LEU A 77 -10.75 40.64 -1.57
CA LEU A 77 -9.30 40.49 -1.65
C LEU A 77 -8.60 41.63 -0.89
N PRO A 78 -7.36 41.45 -0.39
CA PRO A 78 -6.64 42.52 0.29
C PRO A 78 -6.35 43.68 -0.68
N GLY A 79 -7.00 44.83 -0.47
CA GLY A 79 -6.76 46.04 -1.25
C GLY A 79 -7.89 46.53 -2.17
N GLY A 80 -9.16 46.24 -1.83
CA GLY A 80 -10.35 46.93 -2.35
C GLY A 80 -11.48 46.02 -2.84
N GLU A 81 -12.71 46.51 -2.79
CA GLU A 81 -13.87 45.83 -3.41
C GLU A 81 -13.80 45.87 -4.94
N ILE A 82 -14.26 44.79 -5.57
CA ILE A 82 -14.40 44.68 -7.02
C ILE A 82 -15.90 44.59 -7.33
N ASP A 83 -16.47 45.67 -7.87
CA ASP A 83 -17.85 45.71 -8.35
C ASP A 83 -17.90 45.20 -9.80
N VAL A 84 -18.80 44.25 -10.09
CA VAL A 84 -18.91 43.54 -11.37
C VAL A 84 -20.31 43.69 -11.95
N GLN A 85 -20.42 44.47 -13.02
CA GLN A 85 -21.66 44.65 -13.77
C GLN A 85 -21.64 43.84 -15.07
N THR A 86 -22.71 43.07 -15.30
CA THR A 86 -22.96 42.30 -16.53
C THR A 86 -24.08 42.95 -17.37
N ASP A 87 -23.71 43.57 -18.48
CA ASP A 87 -24.69 44.06 -19.47
C ASP A 87 -24.85 43.02 -20.61
N ALA A 88 -26.09 42.59 -20.85
CA ALA A 88 -26.43 41.76 -22.00
C ALA A 88 -26.75 42.66 -23.20
N THR A 89 -25.91 42.61 -24.25
CA THR A 89 -26.17 43.31 -25.51
C THR A 89 -26.89 42.41 -26.52
N PRO A 90 -27.68 42.96 -27.47
CA PRO A 90 -28.48 42.16 -28.42
C PRO A 90 -27.69 41.14 -29.25
N ASP A 91 -26.40 41.38 -29.47
CA ASP A 91 -25.53 40.57 -30.34
C ASP A 91 -24.87 39.37 -29.63
N HIS A 92 -25.48 38.85 -28.56
CA HIS A 92 -24.98 37.72 -27.75
C HIS A 92 -23.52 37.87 -27.27
N ARG A 93 -23.13 39.09 -26.87
CA ARG A 93 -21.85 39.38 -26.21
C ARG A 93 -22.06 39.78 -24.76
N ALA A 94 -21.29 39.18 -23.86
CA ALA A 94 -21.25 39.54 -22.45
C ALA A 94 -20.10 40.53 -22.20
N ARG A 95 -20.38 41.64 -21.52
CA ARG A 95 -19.35 42.57 -21.03
C ARG A 95 -19.25 42.51 -19.51
N LEU A 96 -18.03 42.41 -19.02
CA LEU A 96 -17.69 42.48 -17.59
C LEU A 96 -16.89 43.78 -17.38
N ARG A 97 -17.41 44.69 -16.55
CA ARG A 97 -16.64 45.84 -16.06
C ARG A 97 -16.08 45.54 -14.67
N PHE A 98 -14.86 45.98 -14.43
CA PHE A 98 -14.19 45.94 -13.13
C PHE A 98 -13.76 47.35 -12.76
N ARG A 99 -14.11 47.82 -11.56
CA ARG A 99 -13.60 49.09 -11.01
C ARG A 99 -12.65 48.85 -9.85
N ARG A 100 -11.54 49.61 -9.82
CA ARG A 100 -10.63 49.68 -8.68
C ARG A 100 -9.99 51.07 -8.64
N GLY A 101 -9.96 51.72 -7.48
CA GLY A 101 -9.24 52.99 -7.30
C GLY A 101 -9.69 54.18 -8.17
N GLY A 102 -10.88 54.12 -8.77
CA GLY A 102 -11.40 55.13 -9.70
C GLY A 102 -11.32 54.73 -11.18
N GLU A 103 -10.44 53.81 -11.53
CA GLU A 103 -10.25 53.31 -12.90
C GLU A 103 -11.23 52.18 -13.24
N THR A 104 -11.49 51.97 -14.54
CA THR A 104 -12.47 50.99 -15.04
C THR A 104 -11.89 50.18 -16.19
N ALA A 105 -11.72 48.86 -16.00
CA ALA A 105 -11.37 47.92 -17.06
C ALA A 105 -12.62 47.20 -17.58
N CYS A 106 -12.66 46.84 -18.86
CA CYS A 106 -13.82 46.22 -19.51
C CYS A 106 -13.39 45.03 -20.39
N LEU A 107 -13.90 43.84 -20.09
CA LEU A 107 -13.67 42.61 -20.85
C LEU A 107 -14.93 42.26 -21.66
N THR A 108 -14.79 41.94 -22.94
CA THR A 108 -15.92 41.52 -23.81
C THR A 108 -15.72 40.09 -24.28
N LEU A 109 -16.67 39.22 -23.99
CA LEU A 109 -16.71 37.83 -24.43
C LEU A 109 -17.71 37.68 -25.59
N GLY A 110 -17.29 37.07 -26.69
CA GLY A 110 -18.12 36.84 -27.87
C GLY A 110 -18.39 35.36 -28.11
N LEU A 111 -19.65 35.02 -28.39
CA LEU A 111 -20.07 33.69 -28.83
C LEU A 111 -20.14 33.66 -30.36
N ALA A 112 -19.48 32.69 -31.00
CA ALA A 112 -19.51 32.52 -32.45
C ALA A 112 -20.57 31.48 -32.85
N GLY A 113 -21.61 31.92 -33.56
CA GLY A 113 -22.66 31.07 -34.14
C GLY A 113 -22.61 31.06 -35.67
N ALA A 114 -22.94 29.92 -36.29
CA ALA A 114 -22.86 29.72 -37.73
C ALA A 114 -24.07 30.29 -38.51
N GLN A 115 -23.87 30.61 -39.80
CA GLN A 115 -24.92 30.95 -40.77
C GLN A 115 -24.89 30.01 -41.98
N PHE A 116 -26.05 29.80 -42.60
CA PHE A 116 -26.29 28.91 -43.76
C PHE A 116 -26.78 29.69 -44.99
N ALA A 117 -26.45 29.20 -46.20
CA ALA A 117 -27.03 29.61 -47.49
C ALA A 117 -26.89 28.44 -48.53
N PRO A 118 -27.67 28.40 -49.66
CA PRO A 118 -28.38 27.14 -50.01
C PRO A 118 -28.21 26.55 -51.44
N ALA A 119 -28.65 25.27 -51.57
CA ALA A 119 -29.28 24.54 -52.70
C ALA A 119 -28.59 24.37 -54.10
N ILE A 120 -28.68 23.14 -54.67
CA ILE A 120 -29.29 22.77 -55.98
C ILE A 120 -29.06 21.26 -56.33
N ASP A 121 -30.01 20.67 -57.09
CA ASP A 121 -30.24 19.27 -57.51
C ASP A 121 -29.13 18.45 -58.24
N GLY A 122 -29.32 17.11 -58.33
CA GLY A 122 -29.16 16.42 -59.64
C GLY A 122 -28.50 15.02 -59.74
N ALA A 123 -29.32 13.96 -59.76
CA ALA A 123 -29.23 12.75 -60.64
C ALA A 123 -27.97 11.81 -60.74
N HIS A 124 -28.17 10.57 -60.26
CA HIS A 124 -28.02 9.24 -60.96
C HIS A 124 -26.70 8.63 -61.51
N LEU A 125 -26.58 7.30 -61.23
CA LEU A 125 -26.00 6.17 -62.00
C LEU A 125 -24.59 5.58 -61.69
N PHE A 126 -24.54 4.25 -61.85
CA PHE A 126 -23.50 3.21 -61.62
C PHE A 126 -23.08 2.59 -62.99
N PRO A 127 -22.26 1.49 -63.12
CA PRO A 127 -20.99 1.06 -62.48
C PRO A 127 -19.94 0.54 -63.52
N LEU A 128 -19.00 -0.33 -63.07
CA LEU A 128 -18.11 -1.30 -63.77
C LEU A 128 -16.63 -0.88 -63.95
N ASP A 129 -15.57 -1.71 -63.87
CA ASP A 129 -15.16 -2.95 -63.15
C ASP A 129 -14.12 -3.71 -64.03
N ALA A 130 -13.23 -4.53 -63.41
CA ALA A 130 -12.24 -5.47 -64.01
C ALA A 130 -11.00 -4.84 -64.77
N THR A 131 -9.81 -5.49 -64.94
CA THR A 131 -9.14 -6.64 -64.28
C THR A 131 -7.59 -6.67 -64.50
N ARG A 132 -6.83 -6.98 -63.43
CA ARG A 132 -5.67 -7.92 -63.29
C ARG A 132 -4.41 -7.97 -64.23
N TRP A 133 -3.24 -8.05 -63.55
CA TRP A 133 -2.06 -8.96 -63.76
C TRP A 133 -1.14 -8.65 -64.99
N LEU A 134 0.17 -8.99 -65.08
CA LEU A 134 1.13 -9.77 -64.26
C LEU A 134 2.61 -9.30 -64.50
N ALA A 135 3.59 -10.03 -63.97
CA ALA A 135 5.02 -9.75 -63.78
C ALA A 135 5.99 -9.69 -65.00
N THR A 136 7.12 -8.99 -64.75
CA THR A 136 8.54 -9.03 -65.24
C THR A 136 9.14 -10.31 -65.88
N PRO A 137 10.40 -10.31 -66.44
CA PRO A 137 11.16 -9.28 -67.21
C PRO A 137 12.13 -9.84 -68.34
N HIS A 138 13.00 -8.98 -68.92
CA HIS A 138 14.21 -9.26 -69.75
C HIS A 138 13.98 -9.86 -71.17
N SER A 139 14.81 -9.62 -72.21
CA SER A 139 15.79 -8.57 -72.54
C SER A 139 16.30 -8.73 -74.00
N ALA A 140 16.83 -7.66 -74.62
CA ALA A 140 17.92 -7.61 -75.63
C ALA A 140 17.61 -7.10 -77.08
N ALA A 141 18.69 -6.55 -77.66
CA ALA A 141 19.03 -6.36 -79.08
C ALA A 141 18.48 -5.14 -79.90
N THR A 142 19.37 -4.15 -80.07
CA THR A 142 19.81 -3.54 -81.36
C THR A 142 19.20 -4.13 -82.66
N GLY A 143 18.77 -3.38 -83.68
CA GLY A 143 18.92 -1.94 -84.00
C GLY A 143 19.73 -1.74 -85.29
N VAL A 144 19.12 -1.32 -86.40
CA VAL A 144 19.79 -1.03 -87.70
C VAL A 144 18.88 -0.30 -88.72
N LEU A 145 19.49 0.55 -89.57
CA LEU A 145 19.07 1.13 -90.87
C LEU A 145 18.01 2.25 -91.03
N GLU A 146 18.56 3.43 -91.33
CA GLU A 146 18.18 4.47 -92.33
C GLU A 146 17.82 3.89 -93.73
N ALA A 147 17.18 4.58 -94.70
CA ALA A 147 16.53 5.91 -94.77
C ALA A 147 15.60 6.00 -96.01
N VAL A 148 14.47 6.71 -95.90
CA VAL A 148 13.75 7.37 -97.03
C VAL A 148 12.97 8.60 -96.50
N PHE A 149 12.85 9.66 -97.29
CA PHE A 149 11.99 10.87 -97.14
C PHE A 149 12.42 12.01 -96.19
N ASP A 150 13.07 13.01 -96.78
CA ASP A 150 12.69 14.43 -96.62
C ASP A 150 11.28 14.56 -97.26
N PRO A 151 10.18 14.83 -96.50
CA PRO A 151 10.03 16.00 -95.62
C PRO A 151 9.49 15.66 -94.20
N ALA A 152 9.96 14.57 -93.60
CA ALA A 152 9.44 14.08 -92.32
C ALA A 152 9.92 14.87 -91.08
N GLU A 153 11.09 15.52 -91.11
CA GLU A 153 11.68 16.12 -89.90
C GLU A 153 10.90 17.36 -89.41
N THR A 154 10.37 18.19 -90.32
CA THR A 154 9.53 19.34 -89.98
C THR A 154 8.20 18.90 -89.37
N LEU A 155 7.59 17.83 -89.89
CA LEU A 155 6.36 17.25 -89.34
C LEU A 155 6.63 16.61 -87.97
N LEU A 156 7.76 15.91 -87.80
CA LEU A 156 8.16 15.35 -86.51
C LEU A 156 8.37 16.43 -85.44
N ARG A 157 9.03 17.57 -85.74
CA ARG A 157 9.18 18.70 -84.79
C ARG A 157 7.88 19.45 -84.48
N GLN A 158 6.80 19.15 -85.20
CA GLN A 158 5.45 19.67 -84.94
C GLN A 158 4.64 18.65 -84.12
N VAL A 159 4.59 17.39 -84.57
CA VAL A 159 3.98 16.26 -83.84
C VAL A 159 4.63 16.04 -82.46
N PHE A 160 5.93 16.27 -82.29
CA PHE A 160 6.57 16.17 -80.97
C PHE A 160 6.17 17.31 -80.02
N ARG A 161 5.85 18.50 -80.55
CA ARG A 161 5.32 19.63 -79.75
C ARG A 161 3.87 19.43 -79.40
N ASP A 162 3.07 18.94 -80.33
CA ASP A 162 1.65 18.71 -80.10
C ASP A 162 1.42 17.44 -79.26
N ARG A 163 2.25 16.39 -79.40
CA ARG A 163 2.25 15.26 -78.45
C ARG A 163 2.86 15.56 -77.09
N LEU A 164 3.79 16.50 -76.93
CA LEU A 164 4.14 16.99 -75.59
C LEU A 164 2.95 17.71 -74.95
N ARG A 165 2.21 18.52 -75.71
CA ARG A 165 0.99 19.19 -75.22
C ARG A 165 -0.14 18.21 -74.92
N GLU A 166 -0.35 17.18 -75.72
CA GLU A 166 -1.29 16.10 -75.43
C GLU A 166 -0.83 15.23 -74.26
N ALA A 167 0.48 15.01 -74.08
CA ALA A 167 1.03 14.28 -72.94
C ALA A 167 0.93 15.09 -71.64
N ASP A 168 1.19 16.40 -71.67
CA ASP A 168 1.02 17.32 -70.54
C ASP A 168 -0.46 17.55 -70.23
N ALA A 169 -1.33 17.65 -71.24
CA ALA A 169 -2.78 17.70 -71.05
C ALA A 169 -3.33 16.36 -70.52
N ALA A 170 -2.78 15.21 -70.94
CA ALA A 170 -3.13 13.90 -70.40
C ALA A 170 -2.54 13.70 -69.00
N PHE A 171 -1.37 14.24 -68.67
CA PHE A 171 -0.82 14.22 -67.31
C PHE A 171 -1.60 15.16 -66.39
N ALA A 172 -1.97 16.36 -66.85
CA ALA A 172 -2.86 17.27 -66.14
C ALA A 172 -4.23 16.61 -65.93
N ALA A 173 -4.90 16.14 -66.98
CA ALA A 173 -6.18 15.45 -66.87
C ALA A 173 -6.10 14.18 -66.01
N ARG A 174 -5.00 13.42 -66.02
CA ARG A 174 -4.83 12.23 -65.16
C ARG A 174 -4.48 12.60 -63.71
N ARG A 175 -3.76 13.70 -63.48
CA ARG A 175 -3.52 14.29 -62.15
C ARG A 175 -4.78 14.91 -61.58
N ASP A 176 -5.60 15.52 -62.41
CA ASP A 176 -6.87 16.15 -62.04
C ASP A 176 -7.96 15.09 -61.88
N LEU A 177 -7.96 14.00 -62.65
CA LEU A 177 -8.79 12.82 -62.40
C LEU A 177 -8.34 12.06 -61.15
N GLN A 178 -7.04 12.00 -60.84
CA GLN A 178 -6.55 11.47 -59.55
C GLN A 178 -6.87 12.40 -58.38
N THR A 179 -6.82 13.72 -58.57
CA THR A 179 -7.18 14.72 -57.54
C THR A 179 -8.69 14.72 -57.31
N ALA A 180 -9.50 14.67 -58.37
CA ALA A 180 -10.94 14.50 -58.31
C ALA A 180 -11.33 13.14 -57.71
N ARG A 181 -10.62 12.05 -58.04
CA ARG A 181 -10.85 10.74 -57.42
C ARG A 181 -10.46 10.72 -55.95
N ARG A 182 -9.35 11.35 -55.56
CA ARG A 182 -8.97 11.56 -54.15
C ARG A 182 -9.95 12.47 -53.42
N ALA A 183 -10.50 13.49 -54.08
CA ALA A 183 -11.54 14.36 -53.54
C ALA A 183 -12.90 13.65 -53.45
N LEU A 184 -13.20 12.71 -54.35
CA LEU A 184 -14.41 11.88 -54.33
C LEU A 184 -14.29 10.75 -53.29
N GLU A 185 -13.10 10.17 -53.10
CA GLU A 185 -12.79 9.17 -52.07
C GLU A 185 -12.69 9.84 -50.68
N ALA A 186 -12.12 11.04 -50.58
CA ALA A 186 -12.19 11.89 -49.40
C ALA A 186 -13.65 12.29 -49.12
N GLY A 187 -14.40 12.79 -50.11
CA GLY A 187 -15.82 13.10 -49.98
C GLY A 187 -16.67 11.89 -49.57
N ARG A 188 -16.35 10.68 -50.05
CA ARG A 188 -16.97 9.42 -49.60
C ARG A 188 -16.61 9.08 -48.17
N ARG A 189 -15.35 9.26 -47.75
CA ARG A 189 -14.93 9.14 -46.35
C ARG A 189 -15.64 10.16 -45.49
N THR A 190 -15.61 11.45 -45.82
CA THR A 190 -16.35 12.50 -45.11
C THR A 190 -17.86 12.24 -45.09
N THR A 191 -18.46 11.63 -46.11
CA THR A 191 -19.90 11.27 -46.09
C THR A 191 -20.18 10.04 -45.22
N LEU A 192 -19.26 9.06 -45.16
CA LEU A 192 -19.32 7.94 -44.23
C LEU A 192 -19.08 8.40 -42.78
N ASP A 193 -18.09 9.24 -42.57
CA ASP A 193 -17.75 9.86 -41.28
C ASP A 193 -18.87 10.81 -40.83
N LEU A 194 -19.53 11.55 -41.71
CA LEU A 194 -20.71 12.37 -41.36
C LEU A 194 -21.94 11.51 -41.05
N ARG A 195 -22.12 10.36 -41.71
CA ARG A 195 -23.18 9.40 -41.35
C ARG A 195 -22.90 8.69 -40.03
N ASP A 196 -21.66 8.29 -39.79
CA ASP A 196 -21.25 7.65 -38.53
C ASP A 196 -21.19 8.68 -37.38
N LEU A 197 -20.76 9.92 -37.63
CA LEU A 197 -20.85 11.03 -36.69
C LEU A 197 -22.31 11.41 -36.42
N SER A 198 -23.18 11.44 -37.42
CA SER A 198 -24.63 11.64 -37.23
C SER A 198 -25.23 10.49 -36.41
N ALA A 199 -24.88 9.23 -36.69
CA ALA A 199 -25.31 8.08 -35.90
C ALA A 199 -24.70 8.07 -34.48
N LYS A 200 -23.49 8.61 -34.27
CA LYS A 200 -22.86 8.79 -32.96
C LYS A 200 -23.50 9.95 -32.19
N LEU A 201 -23.86 11.05 -32.85
CA LEU A 201 -24.57 12.19 -32.28
C LEU A 201 -26.02 11.84 -31.94
N GLN A 202 -26.70 11.05 -32.78
CA GLN A 202 -28.03 10.51 -32.50
C GLN A 202 -27.96 9.58 -31.28
N ARG A 203 -27.05 8.60 -31.26
CA ARG A 203 -26.82 7.74 -30.08
C ARG A 203 -26.48 8.55 -28.82
N LYS A 204 -25.62 9.57 -28.91
CA LYS A 204 -25.32 10.49 -27.80
C LYS A 204 -26.54 11.29 -27.36
N ARG A 205 -27.40 11.74 -28.28
CA ARG A 205 -28.64 12.47 -27.97
C ARG A 205 -29.68 11.58 -27.29
N ASP A 206 -29.77 10.32 -27.71
CA ASP A 206 -30.65 9.32 -27.11
C ASP A 206 -30.12 8.92 -25.72
N GLU A 207 -28.80 8.77 -25.57
CA GLU A 207 -28.10 8.55 -24.30
C GLU A 207 -28.26 9.75 -23.34
N TYR A 208 -28.11 10.99 -23.80
CA TYR A 208 -28.39 12.20 -23.00
C TYR A 208 -29.87 12.34 -22.64
N SER A 209 -30.80 11.95 -23.53
CA SER A 209 -32.23 11.90 -23.20
C SER A 209 -32.51 10.87 -22.11
N SER A 210 -31.90 9.69 -22.20
CA SER A 210 -32.00 8.64 -21.18
C SER A 210 -31.42 9.09 -19.83
N LEU A 211 -30.23 9.70 -19.85
CA LEU A 211 -29.61 10.32 -18.66
C LEU A 211 -30.47 11.43 -18.07
N ALA A 212 -31.11 12.29 -18.88
CA ALA A 212 -32.01 13.32 -18.38
C ALA A 212 -33.28 12.73 -17.74
N HIS A 213 -33.82 11.62 -18.27
CA HIS A 213 -34.94 10.91 -17.63
C HIS A 213 -34.51 10.24 -16.33
N ALA A 214 -33.32 9.60 -16.30
CA ALA A 214 -32.76 9.01 -15.10
C ALA A 214 -32.42 10.05 -14.02
N LEU A 215 -31.93 11.22 -14.42
CA LEU A 215 -31.67 12.35 -13.52
C LEU A 215 -32.98 12.91 -12.96
N SER A 216 -34.02 13.03 -13.79
CA SER A 216 -35.36 13.46 -13.36
C SER A 216 -35.97 12.47 -12.34
N ALA A 217 -35.87 11.16 -12.62
CA ALA A 217 -36.28 10.11 -11.69
C ALA A 217 -35.48 10.16 -10.37
N ARG A 218 -34.15 10.32 -10.43
CA ARG A 218 -33.31 10.52 -9.23
C ARG A 218 -33.63 11.80 -8.47
N THR A 219 -34.06 12.86 -9.15
CA THR A 219 -34.44 14.14 -8.51
C THR A 219 -35.78 13.99 -7.79
N GLN A 220 -36.72 13.25 -8.36
CA GLN A 220 -37.97 12.89 -7.70
C GLN A 220 -37.71 11.99 -6.49
N GLU A 221 -36.89 10.96 -6.63
CA GLU A 221 -36.51 10.06 -5.53
C GLU A 221 -35.80 10.81 -4.39
N LEU A 222 -34.94 11.81 -4.69
CA LEU A 222 -34.37 12.70 -3.67
C LEU A 222 -35.41 13.59 -2.99
N ALA A 223 -36.42 14.07 -3.72
CA ALA A 223 -37.50 14.86 -3.16
C ALA A 223 -38.37 14.03 -2.21
N ASP A 224 -38.66 12.78 -2.58
CA ASP A 224 -39.42 11.83 -1.78
C ASP A 224 -38.64 11.45 -0.50
N ILE A 225 -37.34 11.13 -0.61
CA ILE A 225 -36.44 10.90 0.54
C ILE A 225 -36.36 12.13 1.45
N THR A 226 -36.34 13.34 0.90
CA THR A 226 -36.32 14.58 1.69
C THR A 226 -37.64 14.77 2.43
N ALA A 227 -38.78 14.47 1.79
CA ALA A 227 -40.10 14.51 2.42
C ALA A 227 -40.23 13.48 3.56
N GLU A 228 -39.72 12.26 3.38
CA GLU A 228 -39.66 11.23 4.43
C GLU A 228 -38.76 11.65 5.60
N ARG A 229 -37.55 12.17 5.31
CA ARG A 229 -36.64 12.70 6.34
C ARG A 229 -37.30 13.80 7.16
N ASP A 230 -37.99 14.74 6.51
CA ASP A 230 -38.64 15.85 7.17
C ASP A 230 -39.91 15.41 7.94
N ALA A 231 -40.58 14.34 7.51
CA ALA A 231 -41.65 13.69 8.28
C ALA A 231 -41.10 12.96 9.52
N LEU A 232 -39.98 12.25 9.39
CA LEU A 232 -39.29 11.60 10.50
C LEU A 232 -38.78 12.64 11.51
N ALA A 233 -38.23 13.76 11.06
CA ALA A 233 -37.82 14.88 11.91
C ALA A 233 -38.99 15.46 12.71
N ARG A 234 -40.18 15.60 12.10
CA ARG A 234 -41.41 16.01 12.82
C ARG A 234 -41.84 14.98 13.87
N SER A 235 -41.87 13.69 13.53
CA SER A 235 -42.16 12.61 14.50
C SER A 235 -41.16 12.56 15.66
N LEU A 236 -39.87 12.80 15.40
CA LEU A 236 -38.84 12.86 16.43
C LEU A 236 -38.99 14.09 17.34
N ALA A 237 -39.38 15.25 16.78
CA ALA A 237 -39.68 16.45 17.55
C ALA A 237 -40.93 16.26 18.44
N GLU A 238 -41.99 15.62 17.91
CA GLU A 238 -43.19 15.27 18.68
C GLU A 238 -42.87 14.26 19.80
N ALA A 239 -42.04 13.24 19.52
CA ALA A 239 -41.58 12.28 20.52
C ALA A 239 -40.71 12.94 21.61
N ALA A 240 -39.86 13.89 21.25
CA ALA A 240 -39.08 14.68 22.22
C ALA A 240 -39.99 15.56 23.10
N ALA A 241 -40.94 16.28 22.50
CA ALA A 241 -41.93 17.07 23.24
C ALA A 241 -42.78 16.21 24.19
N ALA A 242 -43.19 15.02 23.75
CA ALA A 242 -43.92 14.06 24.58
C ALA A 242 -43.06 13.53 25.75
N ARG A 243 -41.78 13.22 25.52
CA ARG A 243 -40.82 12.80 26.56
C ARG A 243 -40.61 13.90 27.59
N ASP A 244 -40.43 15.14 27.15
CA ASP A 244 -40.11 16.26 28.04
C ASP A 244 -41.35 16.70 28.85
N ALA A 245 -42.56 16.61 28.26
CA ALA A 245 -43.82 16.72 28.99
C ALA A 245 -44.03 15.58 30.01
N LEU A 246 -43.56 14.36 29.72
CA LEU A 246 -43.57 13.25 30.67
C LEU A 246 -42.60 13.51 31.83
N ALA A 247 -41.40 14.00 31.54
CA ALA A 247 -40.39 14.35 32.55
C ALA A 247 -40.89 15.47 33.49
N ALA A 248 -41.52 16.50 32.95
CA ALA A 248 -42.15 17.57 33.74
C ALA A 248 -43.26 17.03 34.67
N ARG A 249 -44.06 16.05 34.22
CA ARG A 249 -45.08 15.39 35.04
C ARG A 249 -44.48 14.50 36.13
N PHE A 250 -43.32 13.87 35.88
CA PHE A 250 -42.60 13.10 36.91
C PHE A 250 -41.94 14.00 37.97
N ALA A 251 -41.41 15.16 37.58
CA ALA A 251 -40.82 16.14 38.51
C ALA A 251 -41.83 16.73 39.52
N ALA A 252 -43.13 16.72 39.19
CA ALA A 252 -44.21 17.25 40.04
C ALA A 252 -44.73 16.27 41.12
N LEU A 253 -44.27 15.02 41.17
CA LEU A 253 -44.76 14.00 42.09
C LEU A 253 -43.95 13.95 43.40
N ARG A 254 -44.63 14.15 44.54
CA ARG A 254 -43.98 14.14 45.88
C ARG A 254 -43.31 12.79 46.21
N PRO A 255 -42.19 12.76 46.97
CA PRO A 255 -41.30 11.60 47.04
C PRO A 255 -41.89 10.29 47.63
N GLY A 256 -43.03 10.37 48.32
CA GLY A 256 -43.60 9.22 49.04
C GLY A 256 -44.33 8.18 48.20
N LEU A 257 -44.74 8.49 46.96
CA LEU A 257 -45.58 7.57 46.15
C LEU A 257 -44.78 6.71 45.15
N VAL A 258 -43.60 7.16 44.72
CA VAL A 258 -42.75 6.47 43.74
C VAL A 258 -42.27 5.11 44.27
N TYR A 259 -42.04 5.00 45.59
CA TYR A 259 -41.53 3.78 46.24
C TYR A 259 -42.50 2.58 46.26
N ARG A 260 -43.80 2.77 45.95
CA ARG A 260 -44.78 1.66 45.89
C ARG A 260 -45.18 1.21 44.49
N ILE A 261 -44.95 2.02 43.46
CA ILE A 261 -45.33 1.68 42.07
C ILE A 261 -44.16 1.01 41.32
N GLY A 262 -42.91 1.36 41.64
CA GLY A 262 -41.71 0.81 40.98
C GLY A 262 -41.47 -0.70 41.14
N ARG A 263 -42.22 -1.40 42.01
CA ARG A 263 -41.98 -2.82 42.33
C ARG A 263 -42.94 -3.82 41.63
N ARG A 264 -43.68 -3.39 40.59
CA ARG A 264 -44.58 -4.26 39.81
C ARG A 264 -44.49 -4.15 38.28
N LEU A 265 -43.61 -3.31 37.71
CA LEU A 265 -43.60 -3.02 36.26
C LEU A 265 -42.27 -3.23 35.50
N PHE A 266 -41.21 -3.69 36.16
CA PHE A 266 -39.97 -4.09 35.47
C PHE A 266 -39.50 -5.47 35.92
N PHE A 267 -40.03 -6.52 35.26
CA PHE A 267 -39.27 -7.71 34.83
C PHE A 267 -40.18 -8.63 34.00
N ARG A 268 -40.12 -8.49 32.68
CA ARG A 268 -40.42 -9.56 31.73
C ARG A 268 -39.58 -9.31 30.48
N PRO A 269 -38.53 -10.11 30.21
CA PRO A 269 -37.78 -9.96 28.97
C PRO A 269 -38.70 -10.34 27.80
N GLN A 270 -38.83 -9.45 26.81
CA GLN A 270 -39.38 -9.85 25.52
C GLN A 270 -38.34 -10.70 24.80
N GLN A 271 -38.74 -11.91 24.39
CA GLN A 271 -37.96 -12.71 23.46
C GLN A 271 -37.90 -11.99 22.10
N PRO A 272 -36.77 -12.04 21.36
CA PRO A 272 -36.78 -11.67 19.96
C PRO A 272 -37.71 -12.61 19.18
N LEU A 273 -38.51 -12.04 18.28
CA LEU A 273 -39.38 -12.79 17.38
C LEU A 273 -38.52 -13.61 16.40
N LEU A 274 -38.66 -14.94 16.44
CA LEU A 274 -38.21 -15.82 15.37
C LEU A 274 -39.04 -15.54 14.10
N PRO A 275 -38.45 -15.59 12.89
CA PRO A 275 -39.24 -15.62 11.66
C PRO A 275 -40.08 -16.92 11.62
N ALA A 276 -41.36 -16.79 11.29
CA ALA A 276 -42.29 -17.91 11.26
C ALA A 276 -42.23 -18.70 9.94
N ALA A 277 -42.56 -20.00 10.03
CA ALA A 277 -42.74 -20.97 8.94
C ALA A 277 -41.46 -21.45 8.21
N THR A 278 -40.81 -22.45 8.78
CA THR A 278 -40.10 -23.48 7.99
C THR A 278 -41.12 -24.29 7.17
N PRO A 279 -40.93 -24.51 5.86
CA PRO A 279 -41.72 -25.49 5.12
C PRO A 279 -41.43 -26.91 5.63
N HIS A 280 -42.42 -27.79 5.51
CA HIS A 280 -42.39 -29.14 6.06
C HIS A 280 -41.28 -29.97 5.41
N VAL A 281 -40.23 -30.30 6.17
CA VAL A 281 -39.27 -31.35 5.80
C VAL A 281 -39.97 -32.70 6.06
N PRO A 282 -39.95 -33.67 5.12
CA PRO A 282 -40.44 -35.03 5.40
C PRO A 282 -39.48 -35.75 6.34
N ASP A 283 -39.98 -36.66 7.18
CA ASP A 283 -39.16 -37.39 8.14
C ASP A 283 -37.99 -38.11 7.47
N ALA A 284 -36.77 -37.87 7.99
CA ALA A 284 -35.57 -38.56 7.53
C ALA A 284 -35.66 -40.06 7.92
N PRO A 285 -35.44 -41.00 6.97
CA PRO A 285 -35.46 -42.41 7.30
C PRO A 285 -34.34 -42.77 8.29
N SER A 286 -34.60 -43.74 9.15
CA SER A 286 -33.64 -44.27 10.11
C SER A 286 -32.37 -44.74 9.38
N ASN A 287 -31.23 -44.16 9.75
CA ASN A 287 -29.96 -44.34 9.06
C ASN A 287 -29.33 -45.71 9.39
N GLU A 288 -29.78 -46.77 8.71
CA GLU A 288 -28.99 -47.98 8.56
C GLU A 288 -27.74 -47.67 7.71
N ALA A 289 -26.64 -48.37 8.01
CA ALA A 289 -25.31 -48.02 7.51
C ALA A 289 -25.23 -48.05 5.97
N SER A 290 -25.16 -46.87 5.36
CA SER A 290 -24.69 -46.70 3.98
C SER A 290 -23.37 -45.92 3.99
N GLY A 291 -22.39 -46.45 3.26
CA GLY A 291 -21.01 -45.93 3.32
C GLY A 291 -20.92 -44.52 2.74
N SER A 292 -20.53 -43.56 3.57
CA SER A 292 -20.21 -42.21 3.09
C SER A 292 -18.97 -42.28 2.21
N VAL A 293 -19.13 -42.02 0.91
CA VAL A 293 -18.01 -41.64 0.05
C VAL A 293 -17.38 -40.38 0.67
N PRO A 294 -16.06 -40.34 0.92
CA PRO A 294 -15.44 -39.14 1.47
C PRO A 294 -15.60 -37.99 0.47
N ALA A 295 -16.03 -36.82 0.97
CA ALA A 295 -16.06 -35.62 0.15
C ALA A 295 -14.63 -35.30 -0.30
N GLU A 296 -14.40 -35.31 -1.61
CA GLU A 296 -13.10 -34.93 -2.17
C GLU A 296 -12.75 -33.50 -1.74
N ALA A 297 -11.51 -33.29 -1.31
CA ALA A 297 -11.03 -31.96 -0.98
C ALA A 297 -11.17 -31.05 -2.22
N PRO A 298 -11.65 -29.79 -2.07
CA PRO A 298 -11.81 -28.91 -3.22
C PRO A 298 -10.47 -28.69 -3.90
N VAL A 299 -10.40 -29.05 -5.19
CA VAL A 299 -9.17 -28.93 -6.00
C VAL A 299 -8.68 -27.48 -5.97
N ALA A 300 -7.42 -27.28 -5.60
CA ALA A 300 -6.79 -25.97 -5.57
C ALA A 300 -6.83 -25.34 -6.96
N ARG A 301 -7.29 -24.09 -7.06
CA ARG A 301 -7.32 -23.39 -8.36
C ARG A 301 -5.91 -23.10 -8.86
N ARG A 302 -5.76 -23.20 -10.17
CA ARG A 302 -4.47 -23.15 -10.87
C ARG A 302 -4.26 -21.78 -11.49
N ILE A 303 -3.12 -21.16 -11.19
CA ILE A 303 -2.75 -19.82 -11.65
C ILE A 303 -1.48 -19.91 -12.49
N LEU A 304 -1.53 -19.36 -13.70
CA LEU A 304 -0.36 -19.20 -14.56
C LEU A 304 0.07 -17.72 -14.58
N PHE A 305 1.19 -17.44 -13.92
CA PHE A 305 1.86 -16.14 -13.98
C PHE A 305 2.71 -16.07 -15.25
N VAL A 306 2.37 -15.13 -16.12
CA VAL A 306 2.96 -14.93 -17.44
C VAL A 306 3.85 -13.71 -17.40
N ALA A 307 5.15 -13.90 -17.63
CA ALA A 307 6.11 -12.81 -17.72
C ALA A 307 6.25 -12.32 -19.17
N GLY A 308 5.86 -11.06 -19.43
CA GLY A 308 6.15 -10.38 -20.69
C GLY A 308 7.64 -10.05 -20.86
N GLU A 309 8.29 -9.62 -19.79
CA GLU A 309 9.71 -9.23 -19.74
C GLU A 309 10.51 -10.18 -18.81
N PRO A 310 10.78 -11.44 -19.18
CA PRO A 310 11.38 -12.43 -18.27
C PRO A 310 12.81 -12.10 -17.80
N GLU A 311 13.55 -11.30 -18.58
CA GLU A 311 14.95 -10.95 -18.28
C GLU A 311 15.10 -9.71 -17.38
N THR A 312 13.99 -9.09 -16.93
CA THR A 312 14.04 -7.86 -16.11
C THR A 312 13.73 -8.15 -14.63
N PRO A 313 14.25 -7.32 -13.69
CA PRO A 313 14.01 -7.52 -12.25
C PRO A 313 12.54 -7.65 -11.86
N GLY A 314 11.62 -7.04 -12.62
CA GLY A 314 10.18 -7.07 -12.37
C GLY A 314 9.59 -8.49 -12.33
N MET A 315 10.14 -9.44 -13.08
CA MET A 315 9.69 -10.84 -13.04
C MET A 315 9.76 -11.44 -11.63
N ALA A 316 10.80 -11.10 -10.85
CA ALA A 316 10.94 -11.58 -9.48
C ALA A 316 9.81 -11.05 -8.58
N TYR A 317 9.52 -9.75 -8.66
CA TYR A 317 8.49 -9.09 -7.84
C TYR A 317 7.06 -9.44 -8.26
N ARG A 318 6.80 -9.50 -9.57
CA ARG A 318 5.45 -9.54 -10.16
C ARG A 318 5.03 -10.90 -10.70
N CYS A 319 5.95 -11.86 -10.79
CA CYS A 319 5.61 -13.23 -11.16
C CYS A 319 6.06 -14.22 -10.07
N THR A 320 7.36 -14.28 -9.75
CA THR A 320 7.89 -15.29 -8.82
C THR A 320 7.34 -15.13 -7.41
N ARG A 321 7.53 -13.96 -6.78
CA ARG A 321 7.05 -13.70 -5.40
C ARG A 321 5.52 -13.72 -5.28
N LEU A 322 4.79 -13.33 -6.33
CA LEU A 322 3.33 -13.47 -6.35
C LEU A 322 2.88 -14.94 -6.46
N ALA A 323 3.57 -15.77 -7.25
CA ALA A 323 3.31 -17.20 -7.32
C ALA A 323 3.61 -17.91 -5.99
N ASP A 324 4.67 -17.52 -5.28
CA ASP A 324 4.97 -18.04 -3.94
C ASP A 324 3.91 -17.64 -2.92
N ALA A 325 3.48 -16.37 -2.92
CA ALA A 325 2.39 -15.91 -2.07
C ALA A 325 1.03 -16.57 -2.43
N ALA A 326 0.79 -16.90 -3.70
CA ALA A 326 -0.38 -17.68 -4.11
C ALA A 326 -0.33 -19.14 -3.60
N ARG A 327 0.85 -19.79 -3.65
CA ARG A 327 1.06 -21.12 -3.07
C ARG A 327 0.81 -21.13 -1.57
N ALA A 328 1.36 -20.14 -0.85
CA ALA A 328 1.10 -19.94 0.58
C ALA A 328 -0.38 -19.62 0.90
N ALA A 329 -1.12 -19.05 -0.06
CA ALA A 329 -2.57 -18.84 0.02
C ALA A 329 -3.41 -20.10 -0.28
N GLY A 330 -2.79 -21.23 -0.66
CA GLY A 330 -3.46 -22.50 -0.98
C GLY A 330 -3.77 -22.73 -2.46
N TYR A 331 -3.12 -22.01 -3.38
CA TYR A 331 -3.32 -22.13 -4.82
C TYR A 331 -2.19 -22.92 -5.50
N GLU A 332 -2.49 -23.62 -6.59
CA GLU A 332 -1.45 -24.12 -7.49
C GLU A 332 -0.97 -22.96 -8.38
N ALA A 333 0.35 -22.70 -8.43
CA ALA A 333 0.90 -21.61 -9.23
C ALA A 333 2.09 -22.05 -10.09
N ARG A 334 2.13 -21.59 -11.34
CA ARG A 334 3.26 -21.70 -12.28
C ARG A 334 3.70 -20.31 -12.74
N VAL A 335 4.98 -20.18 -13.10
CA VAL A 335 5.55 -18.96 -13.69
C VAL A 335 6.19 -19.33 -15.02
N MET A 336 5.84 -18.65 -16.10
CA MET A 336 6.37 -18.93 -17.45
C MET A 336 6.59 -17.65 -18.26
N PRO A 337 7.67 -17.55 -19.06
CA PRO A 337 7.81 -16.51 -20.08
C PRO A 337 6.68 -16.58 -21.12
N CYS A 338 6.13 -15.45 -21.53
CA CYS A 338 5.00 -15.39 -22.47
C CYS A 338 5.25 -16.15 -23.80
N ALA A 339 6.50 -16.11 -24.30
CA ALA A 339 6.90 -16.79 -25.53
C ALA A 339 6.95 -18.33 -25.42
N ALA A 340 6.93 -18.90 -24.21
CA ALA A 340 7.03 -20.34 -23.95
C ALA A 340 5.66 -21.02 -23.72
N ILE A 341 4.57 -20.26 -23.67
CA ILE A 341 3.24 -20.76 -23.30
C ILE A 341 2.55 -21.43 -24.49
N GLY A 342 2.16 -22.69 -24.32
CA GLY A 342 1.35 -23.45 -25.28
C GLY A 342 -0.15 -23.42 -24.94
N GLY A 343 -0.95 -24.06 -25.80
CA GLY A 343 -2.39 -24.23 -25.53
C GLY A 343 -2.66 -25.03 -24.26
N ASP A 344 -1.89 -26.10 -24.01
CA ASP A 344 -2.05 -26.97 -22.84
C ASP A 344 -1.83 -26.23 -21.51
N ASP A 345 -0.94 -25.23 -21.47
CA ASP A 345 -0.70 -24.39 -20.29
C ASP A 345 -1.91 -23.49 -19.97
N VAL A 346 -2.53 -22.91 -21.01
CA VAL A 346 -3.78 -22.16 -20.88
C VAL A 346 -4.91 -23.09 -20.43
N MET A 347 -4.97 -24.32 -20.97
CA MET A 347 -5.97 -25.30 -20.57
C MET A 347 -5.76 -25.82 -19.14
N TRP A 348 -4.53 -25.83 -18.64
CA TRP A 348 -4.22 -26.12 -17.23
C TRP A 348 -4.67 -24.98 -16.30
N ALA A 349 -4.49 -23.72 -16.67
CA ALA A 349 -4.73 -22.57 -15.80
C ALA A 349 -6.22 -22.19 -15.69
N ASP A 350 -6.69 -21.93 -14.46
CA ASP A 350 -8.03 -21.39 -14.19
C ASP A 350 -8.01 -19.85 -14.05
N ILE A 351 -6.81 -19.30 -13.82
CA ILE A 351 -6.50 -17.85 -13.84
C ILE A 351 -5.18 -17.65 -14.61
N LEU A 352 -5.16 -16.72 -15.57
CA LEU A 352 -3.93 -16.26 -16.24
C LEU A 352 -3.61 -14.85 -15.76
N HIS A 353 -2.39 -14.66 -15.23
CA HIS A 353 -1.90 -13.37 -14.75
C HIS A 353 -0.82 -12.84 -15.68
N LEU A 354 -1.17 -11.84 -16.49
CA LEU A 354 -0.38 -11.30 -17.59
C LEU A 354 0.40 -10.04 -17.13
N TRP A 355 1.62 -10.22 -16.64
CA TRP A 355 2.47 -9.11 -16.22
C TRP A 355 3.26 -8.52 -17.41
N ARG A 356 3.06 -7.22 -17.70
CA ARG A 356 3.68 -6.47 -18.81
C ARG A 356 3.63 -7.20 -20.17
N VAL A 357 2.56 -7.94 -20.46
CA VAL A 357 2.44 -8.70 -21.71
C VAL A 357 2.03 -7.80 -22.87
N GLU A 358 2.96 -7.54 -23.80
CA GLU A 358 2.67 -6.86 -25.08
C GLU A 358 1.70 -7.67 -25.94
N PHE A 359 0.71 -7.00 -26.53
CA PHE A 359 -0.25 -7.65 -27.42
C PHE A 359 0.42 -8.12 -28.71
N SER A 360 0.17 -9.38 -29.08
CA SER A 360 0.68 -10.00 -30.30
C SER A 360 -0.32 -11.03 -30.84
N GLY A 361 -0.07 -11.57 -32.04
CA GLY A 361 -0.89 -12.65 -32.60
C GLY A 361 -0.90 -13.91 -31.73
N HIS A 362 0.20 -14.18 -31.01
CA HIS A 362 0.30 -15.26 -30.02
C HIS A 362 -0.60 -14.97 -28.81
N VAL A 363 -0.45 -13.79 -28.19
CA VAL A 363 -1.23 -13.38 -27.02
C VAL A 363 -2.73 -13.32 -27.32
N ASP A 364 -3.13 -12.93 -28.52
CA ASP A 364 -4.55 -12.95 -28.94
C ASP A 364 -5.12 -14.39 -29.03
N ILE A 365 -4.30 -15.39 -29.35
CA ILE A 365 -4.69 -16.81 -29.30
C ILE A 365 -4.81 -17.27 -27.84
N LEU A 366 -3.81 -16.98 -27.00
CA LEU A 366 -3.84 -17.34 -25.57
C LEU A 366 -5.08 -16.77 -24.86
N ILE A 367 -5.39 -15.49 -25.10
CA ILE A 367 -6.57 -14.80 -24.56
C ILE A 367 -7.87 -15.44 -25.05
N ARG A 368 -7.95 -15.84 -26.33
CA ARG A 368 -9.14 -16.51 -26.87
C ARG A 368 -9.35 -17.89 -26.24
N LEU A 369 -8.30 -18.71 -26.15
CA LEU A 369 -8.35 -20.02 -25.49
C LEU A 369 -8.75 -19.90 -24.00
N ALA A 370 -8.20 -18.93 -23.28
CA ALA A 370 -8.56 -18.67 -21.89
C ALA A 370 -10.05 -18.33 -21.73
N LYS A 371 -10.59 -17.48 -22.62
CA LYS A 371 -12.02 -17.11 -22.61
C LYS A 371 -12.93 -18.27 -23.03
N GLU A 372 -12.50 -19.10 -23.98
CA GLU A 372 -13.20 -20.33 -24.37
C GLU A 372 -13.29 -21.35 -23.21
N LYS A 373 -12.25 -21.41 -22.34
CA LYS A 373 -12.27 -22.20 -21.09
C LYS A 373 -12.94 -21.48 -19.91
N ASN A 374 -13.36 -20.22 -20.05
CA ASN A 374 -13.86 -19.37 -18.95
C ASN A 374 -12.84 -19.18 -17.80
N ALA A 375 -11.54 -19.13 -18.13
CA ALA A 375 -10.46 -18.78 -17.20
C ALA A 375 -10.36 -17.26 -17.02
N THR A 376 -10.14 -16.79 -15.80
CA THR A 376 -10.05 -15.35 -15.51
C THR A 376 -8.71 -14.77 -15.96
N LEU A 377 -8.75 -13.63 -16.65
CA LEU A 377 -7.59 -12.87 -17.10
C LEU A 377 -7.30 -11.68 -16.18
N ILE A 378 -6.10 -11.65 -15.60
CA ILE A 378 -5.58 -10.54 -14.82
C ILE A 378 -4.49 -9.83 -15.65
N PHE A 379 -4.56 -8.52 -15.82
CA PHE A 379 -3.44 -7.72 -16.30
C PHE A 379 -2.65 -7.16 -15.12
N ASP A 380 -1.32 -7.21 -15.17
CA ASP A 380 -0.47 -6.65 -14.10
C ASP A 380 0.63 -5.74 -14.67
N ALA A 381 0.89 -4.64 -13.96
CA ALA A 381 2.00 -3.76 -14.21
C ALA A 381 2.47 -3.08 -12.92
N ASP A 382 3.74 -2.68 -12.92
CA ASP A 382 4.46 -2.04 -11.82
C ASP A 382 4.92 -0.61 -12.16
N ASP A 383 4.60 -0.14 -13.37
CA ASP A 383 4.81 1.21 -13.92
C ASP A 383 3.65 1.58 -14.87
N LEU A 384 3.49 2.87 -15.23
CA LEU A 384 2.48 3.37 -16.18
C LEU A 384 2.73 2.98 -17.66
N VAL A 385 3.32 1.81 -17.91
CA VAL A 385 3.74 1.28 -19.22
C VAL A 385 2.58 0.85 -20.14
N PHE A 386 1.34 1.22 -19.80
CA PHE A 386 0.14 1.00 -20.61
C PHE A 386 -0.52 2.33 -21.04
N ILE A 387 0.18 3.46 -20.90
CA ILE A 387 -0.32 4.79 -21.28
C ILE A 387 0.59 5.38 -22.37
N PRO A 388 0.27 5.17 -23.67
CA PRO A 388 1.20 5.45 -24.77
C PRO A 388 1.79 6.86 -24.79
N HIS A 389 0.96 7.88 -24.50
CA HIS A 389 1.40 9.28 -24.53
C HIS A 389 2.36 9.67 -23.39
N LEU A 390 2.63 8.80 -22.41
CA LEU A 390 3.67 8.99 -21.41
C LEU A 390 5.05 8.49 -21.87
N ALA A 391 5.15 7.85 -23.04
CA ALA A 391 6.39 7.31 -23.61
C ALA A 391 7.35 8.40 -24.17
N ARG A 392 7.57 9.47 -23.40
CA ARG A 392 8.34 10.66 -23.79
C ARG A 392 9.53 10.85 -22.86
N THR A 393 10.66 11.31 -23.39
CA THR A 393 11.94 11.50 -22.69
C THR A 393 11.93 12.66 -21.69
N ASP A 394 10.95 13.57 -21.78
CA ASP A 394 10.68 14.60 -20.77
C ASP A 394 9.90 14.07 -19.56
N ILE A 395 9.14 12.98 -19.71
CA ILE A 395 8.40 12.30 -18.62
C ILE A 395 9.18 11.10 -18.06
N ILE A 396 9.78 10.30 -18.94
CA ILE A 396 10.52 9.08 -18.61
C ILE A 396 11.96 9.25 -19.10
N ASP A 397 12.81 9.83 -18.24
CA ASP A 397 14.24 10.07 -18.50
C ASP A 397 14.95 8.81 -19.04
N GLY A 398 14.58 7.64 -18.50
CA GLY A 398 15.13 6.35 -18.86
C GLY A 398 15.05 5.93 -20.33
N ILE A 399 14.12 6.48 -21.11
CA ILE A 399 14.03 6.19 -22.56
C ILE A 399 15.34 6.56 -23.26
N ARG A 400 16.01 7.63 -22.82
CA ARG A 400 17.33 8.08 -23.34
C ARG A 400 18.43 7.02 -23.16
N SER A 401 18.34 6.18 -22.13
CA SER A 401 19.42 5.29 -21.68
C SER A 401 19.34 3.85 -22.18
N ILE A 402 18.17 3.45 -22.71
CA ILE A 402 17.92 2.10 -23.26
C ILE A 402 18.09 2.01 -24.79
N GLY A 403 18.43 3.12 -25.45
CA GLY A 403 18.65 3.15 -26.90
C GLY A 403 17.39 2.92 -27.75
N ALA A 404 16.20 3.13 -27.18
CA ALA A 404 14.92 3.05 -27.87
C ALA A 404 14.42 4.45 -28.26
N THR A 405 13.69 4.56 -29.37
CA THR A 405 12.98 5.79 -29.73
C THR A 405 11.67 5.92 -28.95
N GLU A 406 11.21 7.16 -28.73
CA GLU A 406 9.90 7.44 -28.12
C GLU A 406 8.78 6.66 -28.85
N ASP A 407 8.72 6.74 -30.17
CA ASP A 407 7.82 5.95 -31.03
C ASP A 407 7.81 4.44 -30.76
N ARG A 408 8.96 3.86 -30.39
CA ARG A 408 9.06 2.41 -30.10
C ARG A 408 8.44 2.11 -28.74
N ILE A 409 8.73 2.92 -27.73
CA ILE A 409 8.17 2.76 -26.38
C ILE A 409 6.67 3.07 -26.39
N GLU A 410 6.21 4.06 -27.17
CA GLU A 410 4.79 4.36 -27.37
C GLU A 410 4.04 3.16 -27.98
N ARG A 411 4.63 2.47 -28.97
CA ARG A 411 4.07 1.24 -29.54
C ARG A 411 3.98 0.12 -28.51
N THR A 412 5.07 -0.17 -27.79
CA THR A 412 5.07 -1.16 -26.69
C THR A 412 4.00 -0.84 -25.65
N PHE A 413 3.84 0.43 -25.25
CA PHE A 413 2.80 0.83 -24.31
C PHE A 413 1.38 0.69 -24.89
N ALA A 414 1.21 0.92 -26.20
CA ALA A 414 -0.07 0.72 -26.88
C ALA A 414 -0.45 -0.76 -26.97
N ASP A 415 0.52 -1.64 -27.19
CA ASP A 415 0.31 -3.08 -27.23
C ASP A 415 0.10 -3.66 -25.81
N MET A 416 0.81 -3.19 -24.77
CA MET A 416 0.48 -3.54 -23.37
C MET A 416 -0.95 -3.09 -23.02
N ARG A 417 -1.34 -1.86 -23.38
CA ARG A 417 -2.72 -1.36 -23.20
C ARG A 417 -3.75 -2.22 -23.93
N ARG A 418 -3.40 -2.74 -25.11
CA ARG A 418 -4.27 -3.61 -25.92
C ARG A 418 -4.48 -4.99 -25.30
N THR A 419 -3.50 -5.51 -24.56
CA THR A 419 -3.64 -6.70 -23.69
C THR A 419 -4.53 -6.37 -22.48
N MET A 420 -4.25 -5.27 -21.77
CA MET A 420 -5.03 -4.85 -20.60
C MET A 420 -6.53 -4.74 -20.90
N LEU A 421 -6.90 -4.11 -22.02
CA LEU A 421 -8.28 -3.96 -22.49
C LEU A 421 -9.00 -5.28 -22.86
N ARG A 422 -8.31 -6.42 -22.78
CA ARG A 422 -8.88 -7.77 -22.99
C ARG A 422 -8.95 -8.60 -21.72
N CYS A 423 -8.32 -8.14 -20.64
CA CYS A 423 -8.35 -8.80 -19.34
C CYS A 423 -9.63 -8.41 -18.57
N ASP A 424 -9.94 -9.17 -17.52
CA ASP A 424 -11.18 -9.02 -16.75
C ASP A 424 -10.95 -8.15 -15.50
N LEU A 425 -9.75 -8.18 -14.92
CA LEU A 425 -9.33 -7.29 -13.83
C LEU A 425 -7.84 -6.89 -13.92
N GLY A 426 -7.45 -5.84 -13.19
CA GLY A 426 -6.08 -5.34 -13.09
C GLY A 426 -5.45 -5.59 -11.71
N PHE A 427 -4.15 -5.85 -11.67
CA PHE A 427 -3.30 -5.72 -10.49
C PHE A 427 -2.34 -4.54 -10.68
N ALA A 428 -2.12 -3.77 -9.62
CA ALA A 428 -1.22 -2.62 -9.62
C ALA A 428 -0.43 -2.52 -8.32
N THR A 429 0.80 -2.03 -8.38
CA THR A 429 1.71 -1.90 -7.22
C THR A 429 1.38 -0.73 -6.29
N THR A 430 0.93 0.40 -6.84
CA THR A 430 0.63 1.64 -6.12
C THR A 430 -0.82 2.09 -6.36
N LEU A 431 -1.34 3.00 -5.53
CA LEU A 431 -2.71 3.49 -5.69
C LEU A 431 -2.85 4.33 -6.98
N GLU A 432 -1.85 5.15 -7.30
CA GLU A 432 -1.77 5.93 -8.54
C GLU A 432 -1.84 5.04 -9.77
N LEU A 433 -1.11 3.93 -9.75
CA LEU A 433 -1.10 2.95 -10.83
C LEU A 433 -2.44 2.22 -10.93
N ALA A 434 -3.05 1.89 -9.79
CA ALA A 434 -4.38 1.30 -9.75
C ALA A 434 -5.44 2.24 -10.32
N ASP A 435 -5.43 3.53 -9.92
CA ASP A 435 -6.37 4.53 -10.41
C ASP A 435 -6.19 4.81 -11.91
N ALA A 436 -4.94 4.81 -12.39
CA ALA A 436 -4.64 4.90 -13.82
C ALA A 436 -5.17 3.70 -14.63
N MET A 437 -5.13 2.48 -14.08
CA MET A 437 -5.76 1.30 -14.70
C MET A 437 -7.29 1.38 -14.66
N ARG A 438 -7.89 1.81 -13.53
CA ARG A 438 -9.35 1.87 -13.30
C ARG A 438 -10.10 2.72 -14.31
N VAL A 439 -9.45 3.70 -14.95
CA VAL A 439 -10.00 4.47 -16.09
C VAL A 439 -10.49 3.56 -17.23
N THR A 440 -9.90 2.37 -17.38
CA THR A 440 -10.25 1.38 -18.42
C THR A 440 -10.64 0.01 -17.88
N LEU A 441 -10.15 -0.37 -16.71
CA LEU A 441 -10.28 -1.71 -16.12
C LEU A 441 -10.79 -1.54 -14.67
N THR A 442 -12.08 -1.25 -14.55
CA THR A 442 -12.73 -0.76 -13.32
C THR A 442 -12.47 -1.65 -12.11
N HIS A 443 -12.44 -2.97 -12.29
CA HIS A 443 -11.95 -3.89 -11.28
C HIS A 443 -10.42 -3.91 -11.32
N THR A 444 -9.77 -3.12 -10.47
CA THR A 444 -8.32 -3.17 -10.26
C THR A 444 -8.00 -3.22 -8.76
N GLU A 445 -7.23 -4.23 -8.35
CA GLU A 445 -6.78 -4.46 -6.98
C GLU A 445 -5.38 -3.89 -6.73
N LEU A 446 -5.17 -3.35 -5.52
CA LEU A 446 -3.86 -2.91 -5.05
C LEU A 446 -3.08 -4.12 -4.51
N VAL A 447 -2.06 -4.52 -5.25
CA VAL A 447 -1.16 -5.65 -4.96
C VAL A 447 0.27 -5.11 -4.95
N PRO A 448 0.75 -4.54 -3.83
CA PRO A 448 2.07 -3.95 -3.75
C PRO A 448 3.17 -4.98 -3.93
N ASN A 449 4.39 -4.50 -4.16
CA ASN A 449 5.57 -5.37 -4.22
C ASN A 449 5.89 -5.93 -2.83
N SER A 450 6.35 -7.18 -2.80
CA SER A 450 6.78 -7.86 -1.57
C SER A 450 8.24 -8.26 -1.63
N TYR A 451 8.84 -8.41 -0.45
CA TYR A 451 10.12 -9.11 -0.29
C TYR A 451 9.88 -10.62 -0.09
N ASP A 452 10.95 -11.42 -0.18
CA ASP A 452 10.91 -12.86 0.13
C ASP A 452 11.73 -13.20 1.39
N SER A 453 11.43 -14.35 2.00
CA SER A 453 12.06 -14.79 3.25
C SER A 453 13.58 -14.97 3.15
N ALA A 454 14.10 -15.37 1.98
CA ALA A 454 15.53 -15.54 1.76
C ALA A 454 16.26 -14.20 1.75
N SER A 455 15.70 -13.21 1.03
CA SER A 455 16.19 -11.83 0.97
C SER A 455 16.19 -11.18 2.36
N LEU A 456 15.14 -11.39 3.17
CA LEU A 456 15.09 -10.89 4.55
C LEU A 456 16.12 -11.57 5.47
N ALA A 457 16.21 -12.91 5.44
CA ALA A 457 17.20 -13.65 6.24
C ALA A 457 18.63 -13.20 5.93
N ARG A 458 18.89 -12.90 4.66
CA ARG A 458 20.14 -12.39 4.16
C ARG A 458 20.42 -10.94 4.57
N ALA A 459 19.43 -10.05 4.46
CA ALA A 459 19.55 -8.65 4.88
C ALA A 459 19.98 -8.55 6.36
N ARG A 460 19.36 -9.35 7.23
CA ARG A 460 19.71 -9.50 8.64
C ARG A 460 21.16 -9.95 8.84
N LEU A 461 21.56 -11.05 8.19
CA LEU A 461 22.91 -11.59 8.30
C LEU A 461 23.99 -10.60 7.82
N ALA A 462 23.73 -9.90 6.69
CA ALA A 462 24.62 -8.88 6.17
C ALA A 462 24.73 -7.68 7.14
N ARG A 463 23.59 -7.22 7.71
CA ARG A 463 23.53 -6.17 8.72
C ARG A 463 24.33 -6.52 9.98
N ARG A 464 24.20 -7.74 10.52
CA ARG A 464 24.99 -8.22 11.69
C ARG A 464 26.49 -8.10 11.44
N ARG A 465 26.96 -8.62 10.31
CA ARG A 465 28.39 -8.58 9.93
C ARG A 465 28.87 -7.15 9.76
N TRP A 466 28.13 -6.33 9.02
CA TRP A 466 28.50 -4.93 8.77
C TRP A 466 28.55 -4.08 10.05
N THR A 467 27.59 -4.26 10.95
CA THR A 467 27.54 -3.54 12.24
C THR A 467 28.76 -3.82 13.13
N ALA A 468 29.41 -4.98 12.94
CA ALA A 468 30.63 -5.37 13.66
C ALA A 468 31.93 -4.83 13.03
N GLU A 469 31.94 -4.49 11.74
CA GLU A 469 33.12 -4.08 10.96
C GLU A 469 33.43 -2.56 11.07
N GLN A 470 33.11 -1.91 12.20
CA GLN A 470 33.10 -0.43 12.28
C GLN A 470 34.43 0.24 11.93
N ASP A 471 34.45 0.90 10.76
CA ASP A 471 35.58 1.65 10.21
C ASP A 471 35.49 3.18 10.46
N GLY A 472 34.42 3.62 11.14
CA GLY A 472 34.18 5.02 11.47
C GLY A 472 33.71 5.90 10.30
N LEU A 473 33.40 5.30 9.15
CA LEU A 473 32.85 6.01 7.99
C LEU A 473 31.31 6.02 8.04
N ILE A 474 30.69 6.97 7.35
CA ILE A 474 29.24 7.02 7.15
C ILE A 474 28.95 6.98 5.64
N ARG A 475 28.15 6.00 5.21
CA ARG A 475 27.87 5.70 3.80
C ARG A 475 26.47 6.17 3.40
N ILE A 476 26.45 7.13 2.49
CA ILE A 476 25.26 7.56 1.76
C ILE A 476 25.17 6.67 0.50
N GLY A 477 24.18 5.80 0.41
CA GLY A 477 24.03 4.86 -0.71
C GLY A 477 22.91 5.23 -1.67
N TYR A 478 23.21 5.21 -2.97
CA TYR A 478 22.22 5.45 -4.04
C TYR A 478 22.12 4.26 -4.99
N ALA A 479 21.18 3.36 -4.72
CA ALA A 479 20.84 2.25 -5.60
C ALA A 479 19.86 2.73 -6.69
N THR A 480 20.38 3.15 -7.84
CA THR A 480 19.57 3.74 -8.91
C THR A 480 18.57 2.75 -9.52
N GLY A 481 18.88 1.45 -9.50
CA GLY A 481 18.14 0.36 -10.13
C GLY A 481 18.43 0.20 -11.64
N SER A 482 18.46 1.30 -12.38
CA SER A 482 18.77 1.34 -13.81
C SER A 482 19.50 2.64 -14.17
N ARG A 483 20.02 2.73 -15.42
CA ARG A 483 20.80 3.89 -15.96
C ARG A 483 20.01 5.22 -16.06
N THR A 484 18.82 5.29 -15.47
CA THR A 484 17.66 6.03 -16.00
C THR A 484 17.19 7.20 -15.13
N HIS A 485 17.95 7.56 -14.10
CA HIS A 485 17.52 8.43 -12.99
C HIS A 485 18.46 9.63 -12.81
N GLN A 486 18.94 10.23 -13.91
CA GLN A 486 19.90 11.34 -13.82
C GLN A 486 19.23 12.58 -13.23
N ARG A 487 18.00 12.89 -13.69
CA ARG A 487 17.23 14.04 -13.17
C ARG A 487 16.86 13.93 -11.70
N ASP A 488 16.51 12.73 -11.25
CA ASP A 488 16.23 12.48 -9.84
C ASP A 488 17.44 12.84 -8.98
N PHE A 489 18.63 12.36 -9.38
CA PHE A 489 19.87 12.62 -8.64
C PHE A 489 20.36 14.08 -8.75
N ALA A 490 20.11 14.77 -9.87
CA ALA A 490 20.49 16.17 -10.10
C ALA A 490 19.88 17.17 -9.09
N LEU A 491 18.79 16.80 -8.41
CA LEU A 491 18.25 17.60 -7.31
C LEU A 491 19.24 17.66 -6.13
N ILE A 492 19.92 16.54 -5.85
CA ILE A 492 20.69 16.30 -4.62
C ILE A 492 22.21 16.23 -4.82
N SER A 493 22.70 16.00 -6.04
CA SER A 493 24.14 15.87 -6.34
C SER A 493 25.01 17.02 -5.83
N PRO A 494 24.61 18.31 -5.87
CA PRO A 494 25.44 19.41 -5.35
C PRO A 494 25.54 19.39 -3.83
N ILE A 495 24.46 18.97 -3.15
CA ILE A 495 24.38 18.87 -1.69
C ILE A 495 25.30 17.73 -1.21
N VAL A 496 25.23 16.58 -1.89
CA VAL A 496 26.08 15.42 -1.58
C VAL A 496 27.55 15.77 -1.81
N ALA A 497 27.89 16.48 -2.91
CA ALA A 497 29.25 16.95 -3.17
C ALA A 497 29.78 17.89 -2.07
N GLU A 498 28.99 18.89 -1.66
CA GLU A 498 29.34 19.83 -0.57
C GLU A 498 29.58 19.10 0.77
N LEU A 499 28.70 18.16 1.11
CA LEU A 499 28.81 17.37 2.34
C LEU A 499 30.03 16.45 2.32
N LEU A 500 30.33 15.79 1.21
CA LEU A 500 31.54 14.98 1.05
C LEU A 500 32.81 15.84 1.24
N LEU A 501 32.90 16.99 0.56
CA LEU A 501 34.05 17.92 0.68
C LEU A 501 34.26 18.40 2.11
N SER A 502 33.18 18.69 2.84
CA SER A 502 33.25 19.23 4.21
C SER A 502 33.40 18.16 5.29
N ARG A 503 33.22 16.87 4.97
CA ARG A 503 33.22 15.76 5.93
C ARG A 503 34.06 14.57 5.44
N PRO A 504 35.36 14.47 5.82
CA PRO A 504 36.27 13.41 5.36
C PRO A 504 35.84 11.97 5.66
N ALA A 505 34.96 11.75 6.66
CA ALA A 505 34.42 10.44 7.03
C ALA A 505 33.21 10.02 6.17
N LEU A 506 32.64 10.90 5.34
CA LEU A 506 31.53 10.53 4.47
C LEU A 506 32.01 9.80 3.21
N ARG A 507 31.21 8.82 2.79
CA ARG A 507 31.35 8.10 1.52
C ARG A 507 30.03 8.11 0.77
N LEU A 508 30.11 8.18 -0.57
CA LEU A 508 28.98 8.01 -1.46
C LEU A 508 29.11 6.66 -2.17
N VAL A 509 28.16 5.76 -1.96
CA VAL A 509 28.17 4.42 -2.55
C VAL A 509 27.36 4.44 -3.85
N LEU A 510 28.04 4.22 -4.98
CA LEU A 510 27.46 4.20 -6.34
C LEU A 510 27.73 2.88 -7.06
N PHE A 511 26.85 2.56 -8.02
CA PHE A 511 26.92 1.31 -8.77
C PHE A 511 27.46 1.46 -10.19
N ARG A 512 28.13 0.41 -10.67
CA ARG A 512 28.64 0.26 -12.04
C ARG A 512 28.37 -1.13 -12.60
N GLU A 513 28.32 -1.25 -13.91
CA GLU A 513 28.13 -2.53 -14.61
C GLU A 513 29.26 -3.53 -14.28
N ALA A 514 28.91 -4.74 -13.85
CA ALA A 514 29.88 -5.71 -13.35
C ALA A 514 30.95 -6.11 -14.39
N GLY A 515 30.63 -6.12 -15.68
CA GLY A 515 31.55 -6.48 -16.76
C GLY A 515 32.50 -5.35 -17.16
N ASN A 516 31.95 -4.30 -17.77
CA ASN A 516 32.74 -3.20 -18.36
C ASN A 516 33.10 -2.07 -17.36
N LYS A 517 32.65 -2.17 -16.10
CA LYS A 517 32.85 -1.21 -15.01
C LYS A 517 32.33 0.22 -15.29
N ARG A 518 31.44 0.40 -16.28
CA ARG A 518 30.80 1.69 -16.56
C ARG A 518 29.85 2.08 -15.43
N PRO A 519 29.95 3.31 -14.87
CA PRO A 519 28.96 3.85 -13.95
C PRO A 519 27.52 3.70 -14.48
N VAL A 520 26.58 3.39 -13.59
CA VAL A 520 25.14 3.40 -13.92
C VAL A 520 24.61 4.85 -13.98
N LEU A 521 25.19 5.73 -13.17
CA LEU A 521 24.98 7.18 -13.20
C LEU A 521 25.93 7.81 -14.24
N LEU A 522 25.44 8.73 -15.09
CA LEU A 522 26.28 9.41 -16.10
C LEU A 522 27.07 10.53 -15.42
N MET A 523 28.29 10.19 -14.96
CA MET A 523 29.12 11.08 -14.14
C MET A 523 29.48 12.41 -14.83
N GLU A 524 29.44 12.45 -16.16
CA GLU A 524 29.64 13.66 -16.97
C GLU A 524 28.53 14.71 -16.77
N GLU A 525 27.34 14.31 -16.32
CA GLU A 525 26.24 15.21 -15.96
C GLU A 525 26.39 15.81 -14.53
N PHE A 526 27.33 15.31 -13.72
CA PHE A 526 27.56 15.71 -12.32
C PHE A 526 29.01 16.15 -12.04
N PRO A 527 29.53 17.18 -12.73
CA PRO A 527 30.92 17.63 -12.59
C PRO A 527 31.30 18.04 -11.15
N GLU A 528 30.33 18.42 -10.32
CA GLU A 528 30.52 18.71 -8.90
C GLU A 528 31.02 17.52 -8.07
N LEU A 529 30.85 16.28 -8.56
CA LEU A 529 31.36 15.07 -7.90
C LEU A 529 32.83 14.75 -8.24
N ALA A 530 33.41 15.39 -9.26
CA ALA A 530 34.80 15.13 -9.64
C ALA A 530 35.83 15.45 -8.53
N PRO A 531 35.71 16.55 -7.75
CA PRO A 531 36.60 16.83 -6.62
C PRO A 531 36.54 15.79 -5.48
N VAL A 532 35.42 15.07 -5.36
CA VAL A 532 35.17 14.07 -4.30
C VAL A 532 35.25 12.62 -4.79
N ALA A 533 35.80 12.39 -5.98
CA ALA A 533 35.90 11.06 -6.58
C ALA A 533 36.60 10.02 -5.68
N ALA A 534 37.54 10.45 -4.82
CA ALA A 534 38.21 9.59 -3.83
C ALA A 534 37.32 9.16 -2.65
N GLN A 535 36.17 9.80 -2.45
CA GLN A 535 35.15 9.43 -1.46
C GLN A 535 33.98 8.64 -2.06
N ILE A 536 34.02 8.32 -3.36
CA ILE A 536 33.01 7.50 -4.03
C ILE A 536 33.41 6.02 -3.93
N GLU A 537 32.63 5.23 -3.19
CA GLU A 537 32.77 3.79 -3.12
C GLU A 537 32.02 3.12 -4.27
N TRP A 538 32.75 2.68 -5.29
CA TRP A 538 32.19 1.99 -6.45
C TRP A 538 31.88 0.52 -6.15
N ARG A 539 30.61 0.15 -6.27
CA ARG A 539 30.10 -1.22 -6.16
C ARG A 539 29.71 -1.75 -7.54
N ASP A 540 29.97 -3.02 -7.80
CA ASP A 540 29.49 -3.65 -9.03
C ASP A 540 28.00 -3.99 -8.88
N MET A 541 27.22 -3.88 -9.95
CA MET A 541 25.83 -4.37 -9.96
C MET A 541 25.80 -5.87 -9.67
N VAL A 542 24.91 -6.28 -8.78
CA VAL A 542 24.73 -7.68 -8.37
C VAL A 542 23.33 -8.19 -8.75
N PRO A 543 23.13 -9.52 -8.90
CA PRO A 543 21.80 -10.11 -8.99
C PRO A 543 20.94 -9.79 -7.75
N LEU A 544 19.62 -9.78 -7.92
CA LEU A 544 18.67 -9.36 -6.87
C LEU A 544 18.83 -10.15 -5.54
N ASP A 545 19.15 -11.44 -5.60
CA ASP A 545 19.33 -12.25 -4.39
C ASP A 545 20.53 -11.77 -3.54
N ARG A 546 21.54 -11.16 -4.17
CA ARG A 546 22.74 -10.59 -3.55
C ARG A 546 22.55 -9.14 -3.11
N LEU A 547 21.55 -8.42 -3.63
CA LEU A 547 21.33 -7.00 -3.38
C LEU A 547 21.22 -6.62 -1.88
N PRO A 548 20.64 -7.46 -0.98
CA PRO A 548 20.68 -7.19 0.46
C PRO A 548 22.10 -7.04 1.06
N ASP A 549 23.11 -7.70 0.48
CA ASP A 549 24.52 -7.56 0.93
C ASP A 549 25.06 -6.14 0.69
N GLU A 550 24.52 -5.44 -0.32
CA GLU A 550 24.95 -4.09 -0.70
C GLU A 550 24.15 -3.03 0.06
N PHE A 551 22.85 -3.21 0.26
CA PHE A 551 22.04 -2.33 1.10
C PHE A 551 22.49 -2.32 2.56
N ALA A 552 22.96 -3.45 3.10
CA ALA A 552 23.49 -3.54 4.46
C ALA A 552 24.73 -2.65 4.69
N ARG A 553 25.39 -2.17 3.62
CA ARG A 553 26.53 -1.24 3.71
C ARG A 553 26.12 0.21 3.93
N PHE A 554 24.84 0.55 3.74
CA PHE A 554 24.38 1.93 3.77
C PHE A 554 24.00 2.33 5.20
N ASP A 555 24.60 3.39 5.71
CA ASP A 555 24.09 4.08 6.91
C ASP A 555 22.84 4.89 6.57
N ILE A 556 22.87 5.53 5.40
CA ILE A 556 21.80 6.38 4.88
C ILE A 556 21.51 5.96 3.43
N SER A 557 20.29 5.49 3.18
CA SER A 557 19.79 5.26 1.82
C SER A 557 19.07 6.50 1.30
N ILE A 558 19.33 6.86 0.04
CA ILE A 558 18.67 8.00 -0.62
C ILE A 558 17.82 7.53 -1.81
N ALA A 559 16.56 7.94 -1.82
CA ALA A 559 15.57 7.64 -2.86
C ALA A 559 14.98 8.94 -3.46
N PRO A 560 15.80 9.78 -4.13
CA PRO A 560 15.28 10.90 -4.89
C PRO A 560 14.43 10.41 -6.06
N LEU A 561 13.36 11.15 -6.33
CA LEU A 561 12.46 11.07 -7.49
C LEU A 561 11.95 12.47 -7.85
N GLU A 562 11.72 12.75 -9.14
CA GLU A 562 11.05 13.97 -9.63
C GLU A 562 9.62 14.08 -9.09
N THR A 563 9.39 14.93 -8.09
CA THR A 563 8.05 15.21 -7.53
C THR A 563 7.17 15.94 -8.54
N GLY A 564 5.91 15.52 -8.69
CA GLY A 564 4.96 16.07 -9.66
C GLY A 564 5.12 15.51 -11.09
N ASN A 565 6.17 14.71 -11.36
CA ASN A 565 6.24 13.91 -12.58
C ASN A 565 5.31 12.69 -12.41
N VAL A 566 4.25 12.60 -13.25
CA VAL A 566 3.21 11.55 -13.17
C VAL A 566 3.79 10.13 -13.18
N PHE A 567 4.91 9.89 -13.87
CA PHE A 567 5.56 8.58 -13.88
C PHE A 567 6.25 8.27 -12.54
N CYS A 568 6.89 9.25 -11.93
CA CYS A 568 7.56 9.13 -10.63
C CYS A 568 6.55 9.09 -9.46
N GLU A 569 5.43 9.79 -9.56
CA GLU A 569 4.31 9.69 -8.61
C GLU A 569 3.66 8.30 -8.58
N ALA A 570 3.82 7.47 -9.62
CA ALA A 570 3.32 6.09 -9.64
C ALA A 570 4.35 5.02 -9.21
N LYS A 571 5.62 5.40 -8.98
CA LYS A 571 6.71 4.44 -8.68
C LYS A 571 6.51 3.72 -7.35
N SER A 572 6.70 2.40 -7.35
CA SER A 572 6.59 1.58 -6.14
C SER A 572 7.66 1.87 -5.09
N GLU A 573 7.36 1.45 -3.87
CA GLU A 573 8.05 1.80 -2.63
C GLU A 573 9.32 0.96 -2.37
N ILE A 574 9.74 0.12 -3.33
CA ILE A 574 10.90 -0.80 -3.22
C ILE A 574 12.17 -0.07 -2.73
N LYS A 575 12.45 1.14 -3.27
CA LYS A 575 13.62 1.96 -2.91
C LYS A 575 13.63 2.44 -1.44
N TYR A 576 12.52 2.30 -0.72
CA TYR A 576 12.42 2.50 0.74
C TYR A 576 12.40 1.16 1.50
N ILE A 577 11.68 0.15 0.99
CA ILE A 577 11.50 -1.16 1.64
C ILE A 577 12.83 -1.91 1.78
N GLU A 578 13.59 -2.10 0.69
CA GLU A 578 14.78 -2.96 0.72
C GLU A 578 15.91 -2.42 1.62
N PRO A 579 16.24 -1.12 1.62
CA PRO A 579 17.21 -0.58 2.57
C PRO A 579 16.72 -0.63 4.02
N ALA A 580 15.42 -0.42 4.28
CA ALA A 580 14.84 -0.55 5.61
C ALA A 580 14.99 -1.99 6.15
N LEU A 581 14.77 -3.02 5.33
CA LEU A 581 15.01 -4.42 5.70
C LEU A 581 16.48 -4.71 6.02
N ALA A 582 17.42 -4.00 5.38
CA ALA A 582 18.86 -4.08 5.64
C ALA A 582 19.32 -3.21 6.82
N GLY A 583 18.46 -2.36 7.40
CA GLY A 583 18.79 -1.50 8.54
C GLY A 583 19.46 -0.17 8.18
N ALA A 584 19.26 0.34 6.95
CA ALA A 584 19.66 1.69 6.57
C ALA A 584 18.56 2.71 6.90
N ALA A 585 18.94 3.94 7.32
CA ALA A 585 17.98 5.03 7.48
C ALA A 585 17.66 5.66 6.11
N CYS A 586 16.37 5.90 5.80
CA CYS A 586 15.96 6.33 4.47
C CYS A 586 15.58 7.81 4.38
N ILE A 587 16.05 8.50 3.34
CA ILE A 587 15.55 9.80 2.89
C ILE A 587 14.97 9.63 1.47
N ALA A 588 13.72 10.03 1.26
CA ALA A 588 13.02 9.88 -0.02
C ALA A 588 12.38 11.18 -0.50
N SER A 589 12.18 11.31 -1.81
CA SER A 589 11.30 12.36 -2.34
C SER A 589 9.86 12.16 -1.86
N PRO A 590 9.07 13.23 -1.61
CA PRO A 590 7.69 13.14 -1.15
C PRO A 590 6.72 12.82 -2.31
N THR A 591 6.99 11.78 -3.11
CA THR A 591 6.00 11.23 -4.05
C THR A 591 4.86 10.59 -3.25
N ALA A 592 3.68 10.47 -3.87
CA ALA A 592 2.49 9.99 -3.18
C ALA A 592 2.61 8.56 -2.59
N PRO A 593 3.27 7.58 -3.23
CA PRO A 593 3.61 6.28 -2.61
C PRO A 593 4.47 6.44 -1.36
N PHE A 594 5.58 7.19 -1.43
CA PHE A 594 6.45 7.40 -0.26
C PHE A 594 5.75 8.17 0.87
N ARG A 595 4.88 9.14 0.57
CA ARG A 595 4.04 9.83 1.57
C ARG A 595 3.09 8.91 2.33
N ARG A 596 2.72 7.74 1.80
CA ARG A 596 1.87 6.77 2.49
C ARG A 596 2.63 5.83 3.41
N VAL A 597 3.89 5.53 3.11
CA VAL A 597 4.66 4.46 3.78
C VAL A 597 5.82 4.97 4.63
N VAL A 598 6.26 6.22 4.42
CA VAL A 598 7.29 6.87 5.23
C VAL A 598 6.62 7.77 6.26
N ARG A 599 6.70 7.37 7.54
CA ARG A 599 6.28 8.20 8.67
C ARG A 599 7.37 9.26 8.90
N HIS A 600 7.23 10.43 8.28
CA HIS A 600 8.25 11.49 8.30
C HIS A 600 8.74 11.80 9.71
N GLY A 601 10.06 11.72 9.92
CA GLY A 601 10.72 11.95 11.20
C GLY A 601 10.81 10.73 12.11
N VAL A 602 10.07 9.65 11.81
CA VAL A 602 10.01 8.41 12.60
C VAL A 602 10.64 7.23 11.85
N THR A 603 10.11 6.86 10.67
CA THR A 603 10.60 5.71 9.88
C THR A 603 11.40 6.13 8.64
N GLY A 604 11.46 7.43 8.37
CA GLY A 604 12.30 8.00 7.32
C GLY A 604 12.15 9.51 7.28
N LEU A 605 12.89 10.15 6.38
CA LEU A 605 12.71 11.57 6.08
C LEU A 605 12.17 11.73 4.65
N LEU A 606 11.32 12.73 4.48
CA LEU A 606 10.78 13.14 3.18
C LEU A 606 11.30 14.53 2.86
N ALA A 607 11.86 14.72 1.66
CA ALA A 607 12.46 15.96 1.22
C ALA A 607 12.14 16.25 -0.26
N GLY A 608 11.47 17.37 -0.55
CA GLY A 608 11.11 17.75 -1.92
C GLY A 608 11.97 18.87 -2.49
N THR A 609 12.56 19.71 -1.63
CA THR A 609 13.40 20.84 -1.98
C THR A 609 14.87 20.60 -1.60
N ARG A 610 15.79 21.37 -2.19
CA ARG A 610 17.23 21.28 -1.88
C ARG A 610 17.53 21.52 -0.40
N ASP A 611 16.85 22.49 0.22
CA ASP A 611 17.06 22.82 1.63
C ASP A 611 16.56 21.69 2.55
N GLU A 612 15.41 21.08 2.24
CA GLU A 612 14.92 19.90 2.95
C GLU A 612 15.86 18.70 2.80
N TRP A 613 16.41 18.45 1.60
CA TRP A 613 17.38 17.37 1.39
C TRP A 613 18.67 17.60 2.18
N ARG A 614 19.18 18.83 2.21
CA ARG A 614 20.36 19.20 3.01
C ARG A 614 20.09 19.06 4.50
N ALA A 615 18.93 19.52 4.98
CA ALA A 615 18.52 19.37 6.37
C ALA A 615 18.33 17.90 6.77
N ALA A 616 17.72 17.08 5.91
CA ALA A 616 17.51 15.66 6.16
C ALA A 616 18.82 14.86 6.20
N LEU A 617 19.75 15.14 5.27
CA LEU A 617 21.08 14.53 5.28
C LEU A 617 21.84 14.90 6.55
N LEU A 618 21.92 16.19 6.91
CA LEU A 618 22.58 16.62 8.15
C LEU A 618 21.95 15.99 9.38
N ALA A 619 20.61 15.93 9.46
CA ALA A 619 19.89 15.32 10.58
C ALA A 619 20.15 13.82 10.78
N LEU A 620 20.62 13.09 9.75
CA LEU A 620 21.02 11.68 9.87
C LEU A 620 22.53 11.50 9.94
N ILE A 621 23.33 12.42 9.41
CA ILE A 621 24.80 12.38 9.51
C ILE A 621 25.24 12.76 10.93
N ASP A 622 24.69 13.85 11.47
CA ASP A 622 25.15 14.47 12.72
C ASP A 622 24.57 13.82 13.98
N ASP A 623 23.45 13.08 13.84
CA ASP A 623 22.78 12.38 14.93
C ASP A 623 22.77 10.84 14.67
N PRO A 624 23.76 10.10 15.19
CA PRO A 624 23.84 8.65 14.99
C PRO A 624 22.76 7.89 15.76
N GLU A 625 22.23 8.43 16.87
CA GLU A 625 21.16 7.78 17.63
C GLU A 625 19.84 7.86 16.85
N ARG A 626 19.48 9.05 16.34
CA ARG A 626 18.33 9.23 15.46
C ARG A 626 18.44 8.38 14.20
N ARG A 627 19.62 8.30 13.57
CA ARG A 627 19.85 7.43 12.41
C ARG A 627 19.55 5.96 12.74
N ARG A 628 20.08 5.46 13.87
CA ARG A 628 19.85 4.08 14.33
C ARG A 628 18.38 3.80 14.68
N ILE A 629 17.72 4.70 15.42
CA ILE A 629 16.31 4.57 15.80
C ILE A 629 15.42 4.57 14.56
N MET A 630 15.63 5.50 13.63
CA MET A 630 14.86 5.60 12.39
C MET A 630 15.00 4.34 11.53
N ALA A 631 16.21 3.80 11.39
CA ALA A 631 16.44 2.56 10.66
C ALA A 631 15.76 1.33 11.32
N ARG A 632 15.80 1.23 12.65
CA ARG A 632 15.09 0.20 13.43
C ARG A 632 13.57 0.30 13.24
N ASP A 633 13.04 1.51 13.31
CA ASP A 633 11.60 1.75 13.24
C ASP A 633 11.08 1.52 11.81
N ALA A 634 11.84 1.94 10.79
CA ALA A 634 11.60 1.59 9.39
C ALA A 634 11.59 0.07 9.16
N TYR A 635 12.59 -0.62 9.72
CA TYR A 635 12.71 -2.07 9.63
C TYR A 635 11.43 -2.77 10.13
N HIS A 636 10.90 -2.40 11.31
CA HIS A 636 9.67 -3.02 11.83
C HIS A 636 8.41 -2.60 11.06
N ASP A 637 8.32 -1.34 10.59
CA ASP A 637 7.16 -0.83 9.84
C ASP A 637 6.92 -1.60 8.53
N VAL A 638 7.99 -2.04 7.86
CA VAL A 638 7.88 -2.73 6.56
C VAL A 638 7.67 -4.25 6.66
N LEU A 639 7.95 -4.88 7.81
CA LEU A 639 7.89 -6.36 7.97
C LEU A 639 6.52 -6.97 7.66
N TRP A 640 5.44 -6.27 8.00
CA TRP A 640 4.09 -6.74 7.71
C TRP A 640 3.57 -6.32 6.33
N PRO A 641 3.38 -5.02 6.01
CA PRO A 641 2.64 -4.60 4.82
C PRO A 641 3.20 -5.13 3.49
N PHE A 642 4.52 -5.38 3.43
CA PHE A 642 5.27 -5.87 2.28
C PHE A 642 5.85 -7.29 2.46
N GLY A 643 5.53 -7.95 3.58
CA GLY A 643 5.98 -9.31 3.86
C GLY A 643 5.21 -10.37 3.05
N PRO A 644 5.81 -11.55 2.80
CA PRO A 644 5.18 -12.61 2.02
C PRO A 644 3.88 -13.14 2.68
N GLN A 645 3.77 -13.09 4.01
CA GLN A 645 2.56 -13.46 4.75
C GLN A 645 1.39 -12.50 4.48
N ALA A 646 1.62 -11.19 4.55
CA ALA A 646 0.60 -10.22 4.18
C ALA A 646 0.21 -10.34 2.70
N GLN A 647 1.17 -10.64 1.83
CA GLN A 647 0.90 -10.88 0.42
C GLN A 647 0.02 -12.12 0.19
N ALA A 648 0.27 -13.23 0.89
CA ALA A 648 -0.59 -14.41 0.86
C ALA A 648 -1.99 -14.12 1.42
N HIS A 649 -2.10 -13.40 2.55
CA HIS A 649 -3.38 -12.96 3.12
C HIS A 649 -4.16 -12.00 2.21
N ARG A 650 -3.46 -11.19 1.40
CA ARG A 650 -4.00 -10.26 0.41
C ARG A 650 -4.48 -11.03 -0.82
N LEU A 651 -3.64 -11.90 -1.39
CA LEU A 651 -3.99 -12.73 -2.54
C LEU A 651 -5.12 -13.71 -2.24
N ARG A 652 -5.13 -14.39 -1.07
CA ARG A 652 -6.24 -15.27 -0.68
C ARG A 652 -7.57 -14.53 -0.74
N ARG A 653 -7.66 -13.37 -0.06
CA ARG A 653 -8.86 -12.52 -0.06
C ARG A 653 -9.30 -12.15 -1.49
N ILE A 654 -8.37 -11.65 -2.31
CA ILE A 654 -8.65 -11.19 -3.68
C ILE A 654 -9.14 -12.37 -4.53
N LEU A 655 -8.33 -13.41 -4.62
CA LEU A 655 -8.57 -14.55 -5.50
C LEU A 655 -9.84 -15.30 -5.09
N ASP A 656 -10.09 -15.50 -3.79
CA ASP A 656 -11.29 -16.21 -3.30
C ASP A 656 -12.60 -15.58 -3.79
N GLY A 657 -12.62 -14.25 -3.95
CA GLY A 657 -13.75 -13.49 -4.47
C GLY A 657 -13.86 -13.40 -6.00
N ILE A 658 -12.87 -13.92 -6.75
CA ILE A 658 -12.87 -13.88 -8.23
C ILE A 658 -13.41 -15.19 -8.80
N GLY A 659 -14.35 -15.10 -9.74
CA GLY A 659 -14.86 -16.23 -10.54
C GLY A 659 -16.35 -16.11 -10.86
N PRO A 660 -16.85 -16.81 -11.90
CA PRO A 660 -18.22 -16.66 -12.40
C PRO A 660 -19.31 -16.99 -11.37
N ASP A 661 -19.11 -18.03 -10.56
CA ASP A 661 -20.09 -18.52 -9.58
C ASP A 661 -19.72 -18.16 -8.13
N ARG A 662 -19.05 -17.02 -7.91
CA ARG A 662 -18.44 -16.65 -6.63
C ARG A 662 -19.03 -15.41 -5.95
N GLU A 663 -20.22 -14.95 -6.33
CA GLU A 663 -20.85 -13.73 -5.80
C GLU A 663 -20.85 -13.64 -4.26
N ILE A 664 -21.18 -14.73 -3.55
CA ILE A 664 -21.15 -14.77 -2.08
C ILE A 664 -19.72 -14.57 -1.54
N GLN A 665 -18.72 -15.20 -2.16
CA GLN A 665 -17.31 -15.05 -1.75
C GLN A 665 -16.76 -13.66 -2.13
N ALA A 666 -17.21 -13.08 -3.25
CA ALA A 666 -16.91 -11.71 -3.63
C ALA A 666 -17.46 -10.70 -2.62
N ALA A 667 -18.71 -10.90 -2.17
CA ALA A 667 -19.33 -10.10 -1.13
C ALA A 667 -18.58 -10.20 0.21
N LEU A 668 -18.28 -11.42 0.68
CA LEU A 668 -17.51 -11.66 1.91
C LEU A 668 -16.07 -11.10 1.83
N SER A 669 -15.43 -11.22 0.67
CA SER A 669 -14.10 -10.64 0.40
C SER A 669 -14.14 -9.10 0.45
N THR A 670 -15.20 -8.49 -0.09
CA THR A 670 -15.44 -7.04 -0.07
C THR A 670 -15.73 -6.56 1.35
N GLU A 671 -16.61 -7.23 2.09
CA GLU A 671 -16.88 -6.94 3.51
C GLU A 671 -15.59 -7.02 4.34
N THR A 672 -14.79 -8.08 4.14
CA THR A 672 -13.48 -8.24 4.79
C THR A 672 -12.51 -7.12 4.42
N ALA A 673 -12.49 -6.67 3.16
CA ALA A 673 -11.65 -5.56 2.71
C ALA A 673 -12.07 -4.23 3.38
N LEU A 674 -13.37 -3.93 3.40
CA LEU A 674 -13.93 -2.74 4.05
C LEU A 674 -13.68 -2.75 5.57
N ALA A 675 -13.92 -3.87 6.24
CA ALA A 675 -13.66 -4.04 7.67
C ALA A 675 -12.17 -3.91 8.02
N ARG A 676 -11.27 -4.35 7.13
CA ARG A 676 -9.81 -4.12 7.28
C ARG A 676 -9.43 -2.66 7.03
N ALA A 677 -10.01 -2.01 6.03
CA ALA A 677 -9.73 -0.60 5.70
C ALA A 677 -10.26 0.38 6.76
N ALA A 678 -11.37 0.04 7.43
CA ALA A 678 -11.95 0.84 8.51
C ALA A 678 -11.18 0.73 9.85
N ARG A 679 -10.27 -0.24 10.00
CA ARG A 679 -9.44 -0.36 11.20
C ARG A 679 -8.28 0.64 11.16
N ARG A 680 -8.08 1.33 12.28
CA ARG A 680 -6.88 2.15 12.50
C ARG A 680 -5.62 1.26 12.35
N PRO A 681 -4.61 1.68 11.57
CA PRO A 681 -3.30 1.01 11.54
C PRO A 681 -2.73 0.90 12.95
N ARG A 682 -2.08 -0.24 13.27
CA ARG A 682 -1.35 -0.38 14.54
C ARG A 682 -0.12 0.56 14.51
N ASP A 683 0.15 1.15 15.67
CA ASP A 683 1.34 1.97 15.87
C ASP A 683 2.59 1.08 15.96
N LEU A 684 3.79 1.68 15.87
CA LEU A 684 5.04 0.91 15.92
C LEU A 684 5.28 0.27 17.30
N PRO A 685 6.02 -0.85 17.37
CA PRO A 685 6.48 -1.41 18.64
C PRO A 685 7.22 -0.37 19.49
N VAL A 686 6.74 -0.16 20.72
CA VAL A 686 7.42 0.71 21.69
C VAL A 686 8.61 -0.04 22.27
N ILE A 687 9.82 0.37 21.88
CA ILE A 687 11.09 -0.25 22.33
C ILE A 687 11.77 0.65 23.37
N PRO A 688 11.77 0.28 24.67
CA PRO A 688 12.53 0.97 25.70
C PRO A 688 14.02 1.13 25.38
N ALA A 689 14.62 2.22 25.85
CA ALA A 689 16.07 2.40 25.81
C ALA A 689 16.76 1.30 26.63
N SER A 690 17.85 0.74 26.10
CA SER A 690 18.59 -0.35 26.74
C SER A 690 20.08 -0.30 26.37
N THR A 691 20.89 -0.97 27.19
CA THR A 691 22.34 -1.08 27.04
C THR A 691 22.77 -2.54 26.99
N THR A 692 23.76 -2.84 26.16
CA THR A 692 24.33 -4.19 26.03
C THR A 692 25.40 -4.41 27.10
N LEU A 693 25.18 -5.39 27.98
CA LEU A 693 26.11 -5.78 29.04
C LEU A 693 27.05 -6.91 28.59
N PHE A 694 26.57 -7.81 27.74
CA PHE A 694 27.34 -8.91 27.14
C PHE A 694 26.83 -9.15 25.71
N HIS A 695 27.74 -9.43 24.78
CA HIS A 695 27.42 -9.78 23.40
C HIS A 695 28.45 -10.76 22.85
N GLN A 696 27.95 -11.79 22.18
CA GLN A 696 28.74 -12.72 21.39
C GLN A 696 27.93 -13.13 20.16
N ASP A 697 28.58 -13.22 19.01
CA ASP A 697 27.94 -13.56 17.74
C ASP A 697 28.93 -14.39 16.88
N ARG A 698 28.47 -15.53 16.36
CA ARG A 698 29.22 -16.39 15.41
C ARG A 698 28.96 -16.04 13.94
N PHE A 699 27.95 -15.20 13.69
CA PHE A 699 27.47 -14.82 12.36
C PHE A 699 26.96 -15.98 11.50
N ASP A 700 26.33 -16.98 12.12
CA ASP A 700 25.53 -18.01 11.45
C ASP A 700 24.03 -17.69 11.48
N ALA A 701 23.25 -18.45 10.72
CA ALA A 701 21.81 -18.32 10.61
C ALA A 701 21.08 -19.25 11.60
N ALA A 702 20.32 -18.67 12.53
CA ALA A 702 19.40 -19.39 13.42
C ALA A 702 17.94 -19.16 12.99
N ARG A 703 17.04 -20.13 13.24
CA ARG A 703 15.58 -19.94 13.05
C ARG A 703 14.86 -19.45 14.30
N VAL A 704 15.42 -19.69 15.49
CA VAL A 704 14.79 -19.39 16.78
C VAL A 704 15.75 -18.59 17.66
N THR A 705 15.24 -17.55 18.32
CA THR A 705 15.85 -16.93 19.49
C THR A 705 14.99 -17.28 20.71
N VAL A 706 15.58 -17.63 21.85
CA VAL A 706 14.86 -17.58 23.13
C VAL A 706 15.11 -16.23 23.78
N VAL A 707 14.05 -15.50 24.11
CA VAL A 707 14.08 -14.27 24.89
C VAL A 707 13.70 -14.59 26.33
N VAL A 708 14.65 -14.42 27.25
CA VAL A 708 14.44 -14.56 28.69
C VAL A 708 14.25 -13.16 29.30
N THR A 709 13.10 -12.90 29.90
CA THR A 709 12.88 -11.64 30.65
C THR A 709 13.20 -11.83 32.13
N LEU A 710 13.96 -10.88 32.69
CA LEU A 710 14.62 -11.01 33.98
C LEU A 710 14.40 -9.76 34.85
N TYR A 711 13.85 -9.96 36.04
CA TYR A 711 13.75 -8.91 37.07
C TYR A 711 13.71 -9.52 38.47
N ASN A 712 14.82 -9.43 39.21
CA ASN A 712 14.99 -9.93 40.58
C ASN A 712 14.67 -11.44 40.75
N TYR A 713 15.26 -12.29 39.92
CA TYR A 713 15.06 -13.75 39.90
C TYR A 713 16.37 -14.56 40.08
N ALA A 714 17.30 -14.08 40.92
CA ALA A 714 18.60 -14.75 41.14
C ALA A 714 18.47 -16.23 41.58
N ALA A 715 17.36 -16.58 42.25
CA ALA A 715 17.09 -17.95 42.71
C ALA A 715 16.67 -18.93 41.59
N TYR A 716 16.23 -18.44 40.42
CA TYR A 716 15.65 -19.29 39.36
C TYR A 716 16.30 -19.12 37.98
N ILE A 717 17.00 -18.00 37.73
CA ILE A 717 17.57 -17.70 36.40
C ILE A 717 18.49 -18.80 35.85
N LEU A 718 19.21 -19.53 36.72
CA LEU A 718 20.05 -20.65 36.28
C LEU A 718 19.23 -21.86 35.78
N ASP A 719 18.10 -22.20 36.44
CA ASP A 719 17.18 -23.24 35.97
C ASP A 719 16.60 -22.90 34.59
N ALA A 720 16.23 -21.63 34.40
CA ALA A 720 15.68 -21.12 33.15
C ALA A 720 16.72 -21.20 32.02
N LEU A 721 17.94 -20.69 32.25
CA LEU A 721 19.02 -20.71 31.26
C LEU A 721 19.48 -22.14 30.92
N ASP A 722 19.61 -23.02 31.91
CA ASP A 722 19.89 -24.45 31.68
C ASP A 722 18.83 -25.10 30.79
N SER A 723 17.55 -24.79 31.01
CA SER A 723 16.44 -25.29 30.17
C SER A 723 16.51 -24.82 28.71
N VAL A 724 17.17 -23.68 28.46
CA VAL A 724 17.43 -23.14 27.11
C VAL A 724 18.68 -23.79 26.47
N ARG A 725 19.75 -24.03 27.25
CA ARG A 725 20.93 -24.78 26.79
C ARG A 725 20.54 -26.20 26.33
N ASP A 726 19.65 -26.84 27.09
CA ASP A 726 19.25 -28.23 26.90
C ASP A 726 18.19 -28.41 25.78
N GLN A 727 17.85 -27.35 25.03
CA GLN A 727 17.00 -27.44 23.83
C GLN A 727 17.65 -28.28 22.72
N THR A 728 16.84 -29.06 21.99
CA THR A 728 17.31 -29.97 20.94
C THR A 728 17.58 -29.33 19.58
N LEU A 729 17.32 -28.03 19.39
CA LEU A 729 17.67 -27.32 18.16
C LEU A 729 19.19 -27.08 18.08
N ASP A 730 19.84 -27.55 17.01
CA ASP A 730 21.29 -27.39 16.80
C ASP A 730 21.71 -25.91 16.91
N THR A 731 21.15 -25.04 16.07
CA THR A 731 21.47 -23.61 16.02
C THR A 731 20.40 -22.77 16.71
N LEU A 732 20.76 -22.16 17.83
CA LEU A 732 19.86 -21.37 18.68
C LEU A 732 20.53 -20.04 19.07
N ASP A 733 19.74 -18.96 19.09
CA ASP A 733 20.12 -17.66 19.66
C ASP A 733 19.48 -17.51 21.05
N LEU A 734 20.14 -16.82 21.98
CA LEU A 734 19.61 -16.52 23.31
C LEU A 734 19.83 -15.05 23.67
N ILE A 735 18.75 -14.37 24.04
CA ILE A 735 18.75 -12.98 24.51
C ILE A 735 18.17 -12.96 25.92
N VAL A 736 18.91 -12.39 26.87
CA VAL A 736 18.43 -12.13 28.23
C VAL A 736 18.22 -10.63 28.37
N VAL A 737 17.04 -10.21 28.84
CA VAL A 737 16.68 -8.81 29.06
C VAL A 737 16.44 -8.58 30.53
N ASP A 738 17.39 -7.93 31.19
CA ASP A 738 17.26 -7.43 32.55
C ASP A 738 16.45 -6.13 32.58
N ASP A 739 15.32 -6.12 33.28
CA ASP A 739 14.49 -4.93 33.46
C ASP A 739 14.90 -4.10 34.69
N GLY A 740 16.21 -4.02 34.96
CA GLY A 740 16.78 -3.29 36.09
C GLY A 740 16.80 -4.07 37.42
N SER A 741 17.21 -5.34 37.42
CA SER A 741 17.37 -6.12 38.65
C SER A 741 18.37 -5.49 39.62
N THR A 742 18.05 -5.65 40.90
CA THR A 742 18.80 -5.15 42.06
C THR A 742 19.44 -6.27 42.90
N ASP A 743 19.21 -7.52 42.53
CA ASP A 743 19.82 -8.72 43.12
C ASP A 743 20.95 -9.29 42.22
N GLU A 744 21.44 -10.49 42.57
CA GLU A 744 22.51 -11.19 41.84
C GLU A 744 22.11 -11.76 40.47
N SER A 745 20.89 -11.49 39.97
CA SER A 745 20.38 -12.01 38.69
C SER A 745 21.33 -11.76 37.51
N VAL A 746 21.84 -10.54 37.39
CA VAL A 746 22.66 -10.11 36.24
C VAL A 746 24.08 -10.69 36.30
N PRO A 747 24.81 -10.64 37.43
CA PRO A 747 26.07 -11.37 37.59
C PRO A 747 25.95 -12.88 37.28
N LEU A 748 24.89 -13.53 37.77
CA LEU A 748 24.64 -14.96 37.53
C LEU A 748 24.38 -15.27 36.05
N ALA A 749 23.47 -14.53 35.42
CA ALA A 749 23.16 -14.69 33.99
C ALA A 749 24.41 -14.47 33.13
N ARG A 750 25.17 -13.39 33.38
CA ARG A 750 26.41 -13.10 32.66
C ARG A 750 27.43 -14.23 32.78
N LEU A 751 27.72 -14.69 34.00
CA LEU A 751 28.70 -15.75 34.25
C LEU A 751 28.28 -17.09 33.61
N TRP A 752 26.99 -17.37 33.59
CA TRP A 752 26.44 -18.54 32.89
C TRP A 752 26.64 -18.41 31.37
N MET A 753 26.30 -17.26 30.78
CA MET A 753 26.44 -17.01 29.34
C MET A 753 27.91 -17.06 28.89
N GLU A 754 28.84 -16.55 29.69
CA GLU A 754 30.29 -16.66 29.43
C GLU A 754 30.79 -18.12 29.46
N ARG A 755 30.18 -18.99 30.28
CA ARG A 755 30.54 -20.43 30.37
C ARG A 755 29.92 -21.30 29.29
N HIS A 756 28.76 -20.91 28.75
CA HIS A 756 28.01 -21.64 27.73
C HIS A 756 28.03 -20.92 26.36
N ALA A 757 29.00 -20.03 26.18
CA ALA A 757 29.31 -19.28 24.97
C ALA A 757 29.33 -20.12 23.69
N ASP A 758 29.71 -21.40 23.78
CA ASP A 758 29.90 -22.31 22.67
C ASP A 758 28.61 -23.05 22.24
N ARG A 759 27.56 -23.05 23.07
CA ARG A 759 26.26 -23.69 22.75
C ARG A 759 25.46 -22.91 21.71
N PHE A 760 25.61 -21.59 21.66
CA PHE A 760 24.71 -20.68 20.95
C PHE A 760 25.36 -20.08 19.69
N ASN A 761 24.56 -19.68 18.71
CA ASN A 761 25.03 -18.86 17.59
C ASN A 761 25.22 -17.40 18.02
N ARG A 762 24.27 -16.89 18.82
CA ARG A 762 24.29 -15.52 19.32
C ARG A 762 23.81 -15.47 20.78
N LEU A 763 24.51 -14.67 21.58
CA LEU A 763 24.20 -14.40 22.98
C LEU A 763 24.19 -12.90 23.23
N ILE A 764 23.12 -12.38 23.84
CA ILE A 764 23.02 -10.97 24.21
C ILE A 764 22.43 -10.83 25.61
N LEU A 765 23.11 -10.09 26.49
CA LEU A 765 22.54 -9.62 27.75
C LEU A 765 22.28 -8.13 27.63
N LEU A 766 21.02 -7.75 27.66
CA LEU A 766 20.56 -6.36 27.61
C LEU A 766 20.06 -5.94 28.99
N ARG A 767 20.22 -4.66 29.32
CA ARG A 767 19.61 -4.02 30.48
C ARG A 767 18.80 -2.81 30.04
N THR A 768 17.54 -2.71 30.44
CA THR A 768 16.73 -1.50 30.21
C THR A 768 17.30 -0.31 31.00
N ALA A 769 17.17 0.90 30.45
CA ALA A 769 17.64 2.12 31.13
C ALA A 769 16.80 2.44 32.38
N GLU A 770 15.51 2.13 32.32
CA GLU A 770 14.55 2.19 33.42
C GLU A 770 13.64 0.95 33.35
N ASN A 771 13.11 0.50 34.49
CA ASN A 771 12.21 -0.66 34.56
C ASN A 771 10.92 -0.38 33.76
N ALA A 772 10.84 -0.96 32.56
CA ALA A 772 9.79 -0.73 31.58
C ALA A 772 8.57 -1.65 31.78
N GLY A 773 8.68 -2.65 32.66
CA GLY A 773 7.71 -3.71 32.83
C GLY A 773 7.81 -4.78 31.75
N LEU A 774 7.07 -5.87 31.96
CA LEU A 774 7.23 -7.12 31.21
C LEU A 774 7.05 -6.96 29.68
N GLY A 775 6.03 -6.22 29.23
CA GLY A 775 5.86 -5.90 27.81
C GLY A 775 7.00 -5.07 27.22
N GLY A 776 7.60 -4.16 28.00
CA GLY A 776 8.76 -3.39 27.60
C GLY A 776 10.01 -4.27 27.45
N ALA A 777 10.29 -5.14 28.43
CA ALA A 777 11.39 -6.09 28.37
C ALA A 777 11.24 -7.09 27.21
N ARG A 778 10.03 -7.62 26.98
CA ARG A 778 9.74 -8.48 25.82
C ARG A 778 9.93 -7.73 24.50
N ASN A 779 9.51 -6.46 24.39
CA ASN A 779 9.76 -5.65 23.19
C ASN A 779 11.26 -5.42 22.93
N VAL A 780 12.08 -5.15 23.96
CA VAL A 780 13.54 -5.05 23.81
C VAL A 780 14.16 -6.37 23.32
N GLY A 781 13.75 -7.50 23.90
CA GLY A 781 14.22 -8.82 23.49
C GLY A 781 13.79 -9.17 22.06
N MET A 782 12.54 -8.87 21.72
CA MET A 782 12.04 -9.01 20.35
C MET A 782 12.83 -8.13 19.38
N ASP A 783 13.06 -6.84 19.67
CA ASP A 783 13.83 -5.91 18.83
C ASP A 783 15.21 -6.45 18.47
N ALA A 784 15.94 -6.92 19.48
CA ALA A 784 17.29 -7.46 19.32
C ALA A 784 17.34 -8.84 18.63
N ALA A 785 16.24 -9.61 18.63
CA ALA A 785 16.12 -10.88 17.94
C ALA A 785 16.05 -10.71 16.41
N GLU A 786 16.97 -11.35 15.70
CA GLU A 786 17.03 -11.34 14.23
C GLU A 786 16.52 -12.63 13.58
N THR A 787 16.10 -13.61 14.37
CA THR A 787 15.51 -14.83 13.87
C THR A 787 14.09 -14.62 13.34
N PRO A 788 13.57 -15.49 12.46
CA PRO A 788 12.17 -15.41 12.04
C PRO A 788 11.19 -15.72 13.18
N PHE A 789 11.58 -16.59 14.13
CA PHE A 789 10.75 -16.97 15.29
C PHE A 789 11.46 -16.68 16.60
N VAL A 790 10.70 -16.34 17.64
CA VAL A 790 11.20 -15.99 18.97
C VAL A 790 10.36 -16.70 20.02
N MET A 791 10.98 -17.55 20.84
CA MET A 791 10.35 -18.17 22.02
C MET A 791 10.48 -17.22 23.21
N GLN A 792 9.37 -16.93 23.89
CA GLN A 792 9.39 -16.18 25.14
C GLN A 792 9.59 -17.12 26.33
N LEU A 793 10.39 -16.70 27.29
CA LEU A 793 10.58 -17.37 28.58
C LEU A 793 10.67 -16.32 29.70
N ASP A 794 9.96 -16.57 30.80
CA ASP A 794 10.10 -15.78 32.02
C ASP A 794 11.15 -16.45 32.93
N ALA A 795 11.98 -15.67 33.62
CA ALA A 795 13.19 -16.18 34.32
C ALA A 795 12.95 -17.14 35.50
N ASP A 796 11.69 -17.34 35.92
CA ASP A 796 11.27 -18.33 36.92
C ASP A 796 10.79 -19.67 36.30
N ASN A 797 10.53 -19.69 34.99
CA ASN A 797 9.96 -20.83 34.25
C ASN A 797 11.04 -21.67 33.54
N ARG A 798 10.64 -22.83 33.00
CA ARG A 798 11.54 -23.78 32.33
C ARG A 798 10.94 -24.34 31.05
N LEU A 799 11.74 -24.44 29.99
CA LEU A 799 11.39 -25.16 28.77
C LEU A 799 11.77 -26.65 28.89
N ARG A 800 11.05 -27.53 28.19
CA ARG A 800 11.44 -28.94 28.03
C ARG A 800 12.31 -29.12 26.78
N PRO A 801 13.19 -30.14 26.69
CA PRO A 801 14.23 -30.20 25.66
C PRO A 801 13.72 -30.05 24.22
N GLU A 802 12.57 -30.63 23.87
CA GLU A 802 12.02 -30.56 22.52
C GLU A 802 11.18 -29.30 22.24
N ALA A 803 10.97 -28.43 23.22
CA ALA A 803 9.98 -27.34 23.15
C ALA A 803 10.15 -26.44 21.92
N CYS A 804 11.35 -25.88 21.72
CA CYS A 804 11.60 -25.01 20.59
C CYS A 804 11.46 -25.74 19.25
N ALA A 805 11.83 -27.02 19.15
CA ALA A 805 11.69 -27.80 17.93
C ALA A 805 10.21 -28.03 17.58
N ARG A 806 9.41 -28.54 18.53
CA ARG A 806 7.99 -28.86 18.30
C ARG A 806 7.13 -27.61 18.06
N LEU A 807 7.44 -26.50 18.72
CA LEU A 807 6.79 -25.21 18.48
C LEU A 807 7.16 -24.62 17.10
N LEU A 808 8.40 -24.83 16.64
CA LEU A 808 8.85 -24.40 15.31
C LEU A 808 8.24 -25.24 14.19
N ASP A 809 8.14 -26.56 14.37
CA ASP A 809 7.50 -27.48 13.42
C ASP A 809 6.02 -27.14 13.21
N ALA A 810 5.33 -26.75 14.30
CA ALA A 810 3.94 -26.27 14.24
C ALA A 810 3.76 -25.00 13.37
N MET A 811 4.85 -24.26 13.12
CA MET A 811 4.88 -23.03 12.31
C MET A 811 5.56 -23.23 10.94
N ALA A 812 5.76 -24.48 10.50
CA ALA A 812 6.45 -24.81 9.24
C ALA A 812 5.76 -24.30 7.95
N ASP A 813 4.51 -23.82 8.04
CA ASP A 813 3.83 -23.14 6.93
C ASP A 813 4.28 -21.68 6.71
N ASP A 814 5.09 -21.13 7.63
CA ASP A 814 5.55 -19.72 7.66
C ASP A 814 4.41 -18.66 7.63
N GLN A 815 3.13 -19.07 7.69
CA GLN A 815 1.93 -18.21 7.76
C GLN A 815 1.36 -18.12 9.18
N THR A 816 1.58 -19.15 9.99
CA THR A 816 1.21 -19.17 11.41
C THR A 816 1.97 -18.07 12.17
N GLY A 817 1.25 -17.22 12.91
CA GLY A 817 1.83 -16.07 13.60
C GLY A 817 2.46 -16.42 14.95
N TYR A 818 1.95 -17.46 15.62
CA TYR A 818 2.49 -17.98 16.87
C TYR A 818 2.10 -19.43 17.11
N SER A 819 2.85 -20.13 17.95
CA SER A 819 2.50 -21.46 18.45
C SER A 819 2.70 -21.54 19.96
N TYR A 820 1.84 -22.30 20.64
CA TYR A 820 1.88 -22.42 22.11
C TYR A 820 1.60 -23.87 22.56
N PRO A 821 2.28 -24.34 23.62
CA PRO A 821 2.11 -25.69 24.12
C PRO A 821 1.14 -25.74 25.32
N ILE A 822 0.95 -26.94 25.85
CA ILE A 822 0.46 -27.11 27.22
C ILE A 822 1.63 -26.81 28.18
N LEU A 823 1.34 -26.06 29.24
CA LEU A 823 2.27 -25.80 30.34
C LEU A 823 1.85 -26.63 31.56
N HIS A 824 2.83 -27.16 32.28
CA HIS A 824 2.61 -27.89 33.52
C HIS A 824 2.98 -27.05 34.73
N MET A 825 2.02 -26.81 35.62
CA MET A 825 2.23 -25.91 36.75
C MET A 825 3.03 -26.59 37.86
N ILE A 826 4.07 -25.92 38.35
CA ILE A 826 4.94 -26.39 39.44
C ILE A 826 5.00 -25.38 40.58
N GLY A 827 5.08 -25.88 41.81
CA GLY A 827 5.35 -25.10 43.03
C GLY A 827 6.78 -25.30 43.52
N ALA A 828 7.03 -24.94 44.79
CA ALA A 828 8.31 -25.22 45.46
C ALA A 828 8.55 -26.74 45.66
N ASP A 829 7.48 -27.49 45.96
CA ASP A 829 7.53 -28.92 46.30
C ASP A 829 7.34 -29.86 45.07
N GLY A 830 7.32 -29.31 43.85
CA GLY A 830 7.13 -30.06 42.61
C GLY A 830 5.79 -29.79 41.90
N PRO A 831 5.27 -30.75 41.11
CA PRO A 831 4.03 -30.59 40.34
C PRO A 831 2.82 -30.15 41.17
N LEU A 832 2.11 -29.11 40.71
CA LEU A 832 0.82 -28.77 41.27
C LEU A 832 -0.27 -29.69 40.73
N MET A 833 -1.21 -30.05 41.58
CA MET A 833 -2.39 -30.82 41.23
C MET A 833 -3.60 -29.90 41.12
N GLY A 834 -4.37 -30.04 40.04
CA GLY A 834 -5.64 -29.37 39.82
C GLY A 834 -6.74 -29.91 40.72
N LYS A 835 -7.89 -29.23 40.72
CA LYS A 835 -9.05 -29.62 41.53
C LYS A 835 -9.80 -30.78 40.89
N ALA A 836 -10.11 -31.80 41.68
CA ALA A 836 -10.99 -32.87 41.25
C ALA A 836 -12.38 -32.30 40.91
N THR A 837 -12.91 -32.71 39.77
CA THR A 837 -14.23 -32.33 39.27
C THR A 837 -15.24 -33.46 39.48
N SER A 838 -16.54 -33.20 39.25
CA SER A 838 -17.58 -34.24 39.27
C SER A 838 -17.40 -35.33 38.22
N ASP A 839 -16.57 -35.07 37.21
CA ASP A 839 -16.44 -35.86 36.00
C ASP A 839 -15.15 -36.71 36.01
N ASP A 840 -14.35 -36.62 37.08
CA ASP A 840 -13.13 -37.41 37.29
C ASP A 840 -13.48 -38.77 37.93
N PRO A 841 -13.33 -39.92 37.21
CA PRO A 841 -13.94 -41.19 37.60
C PRO A 841 -13.56 -41.74 38.99
N ASP A 842 -12.33 -41.42 39.45
CA ASP A 842 -11.73 -41.97 40.67
C ASP A 842 -11.47 -40.91 41.76
N GLY A 843 -11.92 -39.66 41.54
CA GLY A 843 -11.58 -38.52 42.41
C GLY A 843 -10.08 -38.14 42.42
N ALA A 844 -9.28 -38.74 41.55
CA ALA A 844 -7.85 -38.45 41.41
C ALA A 844 -7.64 -37.05 40.80
N THR A 845 -6.85 -36.22 41.49
CA THR A 845 -6.49 -34.88 41.00
C THR A 845 -5.48 -34.99 39.85
N LYS A 846 -5.86 -34.50 38.66
CA LYS A 846 -4.96 -34.35 37.51
C LYS A 846 -3.90 -33.27 37.79
N PRO A 847 -2.74 -33.26 37.11
CA PRO A 847 -1.81 -32.13 37.15
C PRO A 847 -2.51 -30.83 36.76
N ALA A 848 -2.11 -29.72 37.37
CA ALA A 848 -2.58 -28.39 37.00
C ALA A 848 -1.87 -27.94 35.71
N LEU A 849 -2.65 -27.52 34.71
CA LEU A 849 -2.18 -27.20 33.37
C LEU A 849 -2.62 -25.78 32.95
N LEU A 850 -1.86 -25.17 32.05
CA LEU A 850 -2.26 -23.98 31.29
C LEU A 850 -2.13 -24.25 29.79
N GLY A 851 -2.85 -23.50 28.96
CA GLY A 851 -2.73 -23.57 27.50
C GLY A 851 -3.40 -24.78 26.84
N ASP A 852 -4.15 -25.60 27.58
CA ASP A 852 -4.81 -26.84 27.12
C ASP A 852 -5.98 -26.64 26.13
N ILE A 853 -6.32 -25.40 25.82
CA ILE A 853 -7.44 -25.01 24.97
C ILE A 853 -6.95 -24.79 23.52
N PRO A 854 -7.43 -25.56 22.53
CA PRO A 854 -7.11 -25.35 21.12
C PRO A 854 -7.44 -23.94 20.62
N PHE A 855 -6.59 -23.38 19.76
CA PHE A 855 -6.76 -22.01 19.28
C PHE A 855 -8.03 -21.84 18.44
N ALA A 856 -8.79 -20.80 18.76
CA ALA A 856 -9.74 -20.17 17.85
C ALA A 856 -9.88 -18.69 18.24
N PRO A 857 -9.88 -17.74 17.29
CA PRO A 857 -9.97 -16.30 17.60
C PRO A 857 -11.12 -15.94 18.55
N ALA A 858 -12.30 -16.56 18.37
CA ALA A 858 -13.47 -16.32 19.21
C ALA A 858 -13.31 -16.81 20.67
N ARG A 859 -12.36 -17.70 20.98
CA ARG A 859 -12.10 -18.15 22.36
C ARG A 859 -11.41 -17.08 23.23
N LEU A 860 -10.77 -16.10 22.60
CA LEU A 860 -10.24 -14.92 23.29
C LEU A 860 -11.34 -13.99 23.83
N LEU A 861 -12.60 -14.15 23.40
CA LEU A 861 -13.72 -13.28 23.78
C LEU A 861 -13.91 -13.18 25.31
N GLY A 862 -13.77 -14.31 26.02
CA GLY A 862 -14.02 -14.39 27.47
C GLY A 862 -12.81 -14.06 28.35
N GLY A 863 -11.60 -14.00 27.79
CA GLY A 863 -10.35 -13.78 28.50
C GLY A 863 -9.17 -14.53 27.88
N ASN A 864 -7.99 -14.40 28.49
CA ASN A 864 -6.79 -15.07 28.00
C ASN A 864 -6.76 -16.57 28.36
N HIS A 865 -6.39 -17.38 27.38
CA HIS A 865 -6.13 -18.83 27.51
C HIS A 865 -4.81 -19.26 26.84
N VAL A 866 -4.06 -18.31 26.26
CA VAL A 866 -2.74 -18.52 25.66
C VAL A 866 -1.72 -17.80 26.53
N ASP A 867 -0.87 -18.57 27.18
CA ASP A 867 0.18 -18.01 28.04
C ASP A 867 1.28 -17.31 27.22
N ALA A 868 2.03 -16.43 27.87
CA ALA A 868 3.15 -15.73 27.26
C ALA A 868 4.28 -16.65 26.79
N MET A 869 4.46 -17.86 27.37
CA MET A 869 5.42 -18.89 26.91
C MET A 869 4.98 -19.54 25.59
N ALA A 870 4.99 -18.73 24.54
CA ALA A 870 4.66 -19.07 23.17
C ALA A 870 5.83 -18.71 22.23
N MET A 871 5.95 -19.43 21.11
CA MET A 871 6.86 -19.08 20.02
C MET A 871 6.14 -18.14 19.04
N LEU A 872 6.73 -16.99 18.77
CA LEU A 872 6.13 -15.93 17.95
C LEU A 872 6.94 -15.68 16.68
N ALA A 873 6.25 -15.49 15.57
CA ALA A 873 6.88 -14.97 14.37
C ALA A 873 7.18 -13.46 14.53
N LYS A 874 8.41 -13.07 14.22
CA LYS A 874 8.89 -11.68 14.33
C LYS A 874 8.05 -10.69 13.51
N TRP A 875 7.55 -11.13 12.34
CA TRP A 875 6.65 -10.33 11.49
C TRP A 875 5.27 -10.13 12.13
N ALA A 876 4.77 -11.11 12.89
CA ALA A 876 3.43 -11.05 13.51
C ALA A 876 3.44 -10.07 14.69
N TRP A 877 4.47 -10.14 15.54
CA TRP A 877 4.71 -9.16 16.60
C TRP A 877 4.81 -7.72 16.04
N ALA A 878 5.53 -7.53 14.93
CA ALA A 878 5.61 -6.22 14.27
C ALA A 878 4.25 -5.76 13.72
N ALA A 879 3.49 -6.66 13.08
CA ALA A 879 2.14 -6.38 12.56
C ALA A 879 1.15 -5.91 13.64
N ALA A 880 1.27 -6.44 14.86
CA ALA A 880 0.43 -6.07 15.99
C ALA A 880 0.81 -4.73 16.66
N GLY A 881 1.97 -4.16 16.33
CA GLY A 881 2.55 -3.02 17.06
C GLY A 881 3.27 -3.41 18.36
N GLY A 882 3.74 -4.66 18.45
CA GLY A 882 4.44 -5.21 19.61
C GLY A 882 3.54 -5.47 20.83
N TYR A 883 4.17 -5.79 21.96
CA TYR A 883 3.51 -5.80 23.27
C TYR A 883 3.23 -4.34 23.69
N TYR A 884 2.11 -4.05 24.35
CA TYR A 884 1.91 -2.71 24.91
C TYR A 884 2.88 -2.47 26.09
N VAL A 885 3.24 -1.20 26.29
CA VAL A 885 4.12 -0.76 27.39
C VAL A 885 3.34 0.24 28.25
N ALA A 886 2.76 -0.24 29.36
CA ALA A 886 1.99 0.56 30.30
C ALA A 886 2.24 0.09 31.74
N ARG A 887 3.04 0.86 32.50
CA ARG A 887 3.47 0.49 33.87
C ARG A 887 2.31 0.39 34.86
N ASP A 888 1.29 1.21 34.68
CA ASP A 888 0.12 1.29 35.55
C ASP A 888 -1.01 0.33 35.15
N ALA A 889 -0.81 -0.44 34.08
CA ALA A 889 -1.75 -1.41 33.51
C ALA A 889 -1.03 -2.66 32.93
N MET A 890 0.10 -3.08 33.50
CA MET A 890 0.88 -4.25 33.05
C MET A 890 0.24 -5.61 33.42
N GLY A 891 0.57 -6.66 32.67
CA GLY A 891 0.32 -8.06 33.04
C GLY A 891 -0.63 -8.84 32.13
N TRP A 892 -1.27 -8.19 31.15
CA TRP A 892 -2.09 -8.81 30.07
C TRP A 892 -1.58 -8.40 28.67
N GLU A 893 -0.30 -8.03 28.54
CA GLU A 893 0.31 -7.66 27.26
C GLU A 893 0.35 -8.80 26.24
N ASP A 894 0.37 -10.04 26.71
CA ASP A 894 0.21 -11.25 25.91
C ASP A 894 -1.20 -11.34 25.31
N TYR A 895 -2.23 -11.15 26.12
CA TYR A 895 -3.63 -11.20 25.71
C TYR A 895 -3.99 -10.10 24.69
N ASP A 896 -3.49 -8.89 24.89
CA ASP A 896 -3.61 -7.79 23.92
C ASP A 896 -2.93 -8.13 22.59
N LEU A 897 -1.78 -8.79 22.62
CA LEU A 897 -1.09 -9.26 21.43
C LEU A 897 -1.90 -10.35 20.71
N TRP A 898 -2.45 -11.34 21.43
CA TRP A 898 -3.32 -12.37 20.83
C TRP A 898 -4.58 -11.78 20.20
N CYS A 899 -5.22 -10.82 20.86
CA CYS A 899 -6.37 -10.09 20.32
C CYS A 899 -5.99 -9.25 19.09
N SER A 900 -4.83 -8.60 19.08
CA SER A 900 -4.31 -7.84 17.93
C SER A 900 -4.03 -8.74 16.72
N LEU A 901 -3.44 -9.92 16.93
CA LEU A 901 -3.21 -10.90 15.87
C LEU A 901 -4.54 -11.48 15.34
N ALA A 902 -5.48 -11.81 16.23
CA ALA A 902 -6.82 -12.26 15.88
C ALA A 902 -7.59 -11.24 15.02
N GLU A 903 -7.49 -9.95 15.32
CA GLU A 903 -8.06 -8.88 14.49
C GLU A 903 -7.48 -8.86 13.08
N LEU A 904 -6.16 -8.98 12.94
CA LEU A 904 -5.47 -9.04 11.65
C LEU A 904 -5.81 -10.32 10.85
N GLY A 905 -6.48 -11.29 11.50
CA GLY A 905 -6.78 -12.60 10.94
C GLY A 905 -5.55 -13.53 10.93
N ILE A 906 -4.55 -13.23 11.75
CA ILE A 906 -3.35 -14.04 11.95
C ILE A 906 -3.68 -15.15 12.95
N THR A 907 -3.36 -16.39 12.60
CA THR A 907 -3.71 -17.58 13.39
C THR A 907 -2.57 -18.05 14.29
N GLY A 908 -2.90 -18.51 15.49
CA GLY A 908 -2.01 -19.29 16.34
C GLY A 908 -2.22 -20.80 16.19
N ARG A 909 -1.26 -21.61 16.64
CA ARG A 909 -1.37 -23.08 16.67
C ARG A 909 -1.11 -23.63 18.07
N HIS A 910 -2.07 -24.40 18.59
CA HIS A 910 -1.93 -25.13 19.84
C HIS A 910 -1.21 -26.47 19.60
N ILE A 911 -0.22 -26.79 20.43
CA ILE A 911 0.42 -28.10 20.50
C ILE A 911 -0.09 -28.80 21.77
N PRO A 912 -0.86 -29.89 21.68
CA PRO A 912 -1.44 -30.60 22.83
C PRO A 912 -0.41 -31.48 23.56
N GLU A 913 0.78 -30.95 23.79
CA GLU A 913 1.90 -31.61 24.47
C GLU A 913 2.44 -30.70 25.56
N ILE A 914 2.87 -31.29 26.68
CA ILE A 914 3.48 -30.54 27.77
C ILE A 914 4.94 -30.25 27.40
N LEU A 915 5.23 -29.00 27.02
CA LEU A 915 6.56 -28.58 26.54
C LEU A 915 7.24 -27.51 27.42
N ALA A 916 6.58 -27.03 28.47
CA ALA A 916 7.21 -26.16 29.46
C ALA A 916 6.59 -26.37 30.85
N ASP A 917 7.34 -25.98 31.89
CA ASP A 917 6.90 -26.01 33.28
C ASP A 917 6.78 -24.56 33.80
N TYR A 918 5.57 -24.19 34.23
CA TYR A 918 5.19 -22.85 34.71
C TYR A 918 5.27 -22.81 36.25
N ARG A 919 6.17 -21.98 36.80
CA ARG A 919 6.40 -21.89 38.24
C ARG A 919 5.40 -20.96 38.91
N THR A 920 4.97 -21.38 40.09
CA THR A 920 4.07 -20.61 40.95
C THR A 920 4.73 -20.40 42.32
N HIS A 921 4.77 -19.14 42.75
CA HIS A 921 5.21 -18.74 44.09
C HIS A 921 4.51 -17.45 44.51
N HIS A 922 4.66 -17.10 45.79
CA HIS A 922 4.01 -15.93 46.39
C HIS A 922 4.37 -14.62 45.67
N ASP A 923 5.65 -14.45 45.33
CA ASP A 923 6.16 -13.19 44.78
C ASP A 923 5.97 -13.01 43.26
N SER A 924 5.34 -13.97 42.58
CA SER A 924 5.13 -13.89 41.12
C SER A 924 4.29 -12.67 40.74
N MET A 925 4.55 -12.08 39.57
CA MET A 925 3.90 -10.83 39.12
C MET A 925 2.36 -10.90 39.21
N THR A 926 1.76 -12.03 38.82
CA THR A 926 0.30 -12.24 38.86
C THR A 926 -0.26 -12.07 40.26
N ASN A 927 0.42 -12.64 41.27
CA ASN A 927 0.01 -12.63 42.67
C ASN A 927 0.37 -11.31 43.36
N SER A 928 1.56 -10.77 43.07
CA SER A 928 2.11 -9.61 43.76
C SER A 928 1.61 -8.27 43.20
N LEU A 929 1.24 -8.18 41.92
CA LEU A 929 0.83 -6.95 41.24
C LEU A 929 -0.51 -7.08 40.50
N THR A 930 -0.65 -8.02 39.55
CA THR A 930 -1.74 -8.00 38.55
C THR A 930 -3.13 -8.17 39.16
N GLU A 931 -3.30 -9.09 40.11
CA GLU A 931 -4.61 -9.33 40.77
C GLU A 931 -4.97 -8.31 41.87
N ARG A 932 -4.18 -7.24 42.07
CA ARG A 932 -4.62 -6.12 42.92
C ARG A 932 -5.78 -5.39 42.24
N ALA A 933 -6.93 -5.29 42.91
CA ALA A 933 -8.19 -4.81 42.32
C ALA A 933 -8.08 -3.48 41.51
N ARG A 934 -7.33 -2.48 42.01
CA ARG A 934 -7.12 -1.20 41.29
C ARG A 934 -6.26 -1.34 40.03
N HIS A 935 -5.29 -2.26 40.06
CA HIS A 935 -4.42 -2.55 38.93
C HIS A 935 -5.20 -3.31 37.86
N LYS A 936 -5.86 -4.40 38.24
CA LYS A 936 -6.71 -5.20 37.35
C LYS A 936 -7.78 -4.37 36.64
N ALA A 937 -8.42 -3.42 37.32
CA ALA A 937 -9.38 -2.52 36.71
C ALA A 937 -8.79 -1.70 35.54
N ARG A 938 -7.56 -1.18 35.68
CA ARG A 938 -6.86 -0.45 34.62
C ARG A 938 -6.44 -1.36 33.46
N VAL A 939 -5.99 -2.57 33.76
CA VAL A 939 -5.65 -3.58 32.74
C VAL A 939 -6.89 -3.94 31.91
N VAL A 940 -8.02 -4.22 32.57
CA VAL A 940 -9.31 -4.51 31.93
C VAL A 940 -9.79 -3.33 31.09
N GLU A 941 -9.70 -2.11 31.61
CA GLU A 941 -10.05 -0.89 30.89
C GLU A 941 -9.20 -0.70 29.62
N LEU A 942 -7.86 -0.75 29.75
CA LEU A 942 -6.92 -0.58 28.65
C LEU A 942 -7.16 -1.60 27.53
N VAL A 943 -7.24 -2.89 27.87
CA VAL A 943 -7.41 -3.96 26.88
C VAL A 943 -8.81 -3.90 26.24
N THR A 944 -9.86 -3.53 27.00
CA THR A 944 -11.22 -3.36 26.44
C THR A 944 -11.31 -2.14 25.50
N GLN A 945 -10.62 -1.04 25.81
CA GLN A 945 -10.52 0.13 24.92
C GLN A 945 -9.75 -0.21 23.63
N ARG A 946 -8.67 -1.00 23.72
CA ARG A 946 -7.88 -1.46 22.58
C ARG A 946 -8.58 -2.53 21.74
N HIS A 947 -9.47 -3.31 22.34
CA HIS A 947 -10.19 -4.43 21.71
C HIS A 947 -11.70 -4.42 22.04
N PRO A 948 -12.52 -3.51 21.49
CA PRO A 948 -13.94 -3.34 21.87
C PRO A 948 -14.86 -4.55 21.62
N TRP A 949 -14.37 -5.58 20.92
CA TRP A 949 -15.10 -6.82 20.65
C TRP A 949 -15.04 -7.83 21.79
N ILE A 950 -14.08 -7.74 22.72
CA ILE A 950 -13.98 -8.68 23.85
C ILE A 950 -15.14 -8.50 24.84
N ARG A 951 -15.48 -9.57 25.56
CA ARG A 951 -16.56 -9.61 26.56
C ARG A 951 -16.08 -10.35 27.80
N LEU A 952 -15.17 -9.69 28.52
CA LEU A 952 -14.54 -10.21 29.73
C LEU A 952 -15.58 -10.52 30.80
N VAL A 953 -15.65 -11.78 31.21
CA VAL A 953 -16.64 -12.27 32.20
C VAL A 953 -16.21 -11.96 33.64
N ALA A 954 -14.92 -11.71 33.86
CA ALA A 954 -14.35 -11.35 35.16
C ALA A 954 -13.95 -9.86 35.18
N THR A 955 -14.91 -8.99 35.52
CA THR A 955 -14.68 -7.55 35.76
C THR A 955 -14.06 -7.24 37.14
N GLU A 956 -13.86 -8.25 37.98
CA GLU A 956 -13.30 -8.13 39.32
C GLU A 956 -12.09 -9.07 39.52
N ALA A 957 -11.26 -8.76 40.52
CA ALA A 957 -10.18 -9.64 40.94
C ALA A 957 -10.75 -10.93 41.54
N ARG A 958 -10.34 -12.07 40.99
CA ARG A 958 -10.53 -13.39 41.60
C ARG A 958 -9.14 -13.96 41.75
N GLN A 959 -8.80 -14.45 42.94
CA GLN A 959 -7.65 -15.32 43.09
C GLN A 959 -7.77 -16.44 42.04
N ARG A 960 -6.72 -16.67 41.25
CA ARG A 960 -6.58 -17.92 40.49
C ARG A 960 -6.39 -19.02 41.52
N THR A 961 -7.44 -19.81 41.73
CA THR A 961 -7.53 -20.84 42.78
C THR A 961 -7.35 -22.25 42.25
#